data_AF-A0A2E1LQQ6-F1
#
_entry.id   AF-A0A2E1LQQ6-F1
#
_cell.length_a   1.000
_cell.length_b   1.000
_cell.length_c   1.000
_cell.angle_alpha   90.00
_cell.angle_beta   90.00
_cell.angle_gamma   90.00
#
_symmetry.space_group_name_H-M   'P 1'
#
loop_
_entity.id
_entity.type
_entity.pdbx_description
1 polymer ?
#
loop_
_entity_poly.entity_id
_entity_poly.type
_entity_poly.pdbx_seq_one_letter_code
_entity_poly.pdbx_strand_id
1 'polypeptide(L)'
;MAIKTANIAAAKIVRLARPMVRFVNSQKRLHLTCRYVPIFRMLELTTPTPLASALSSLAFIVIVAIIYGFTSITRRGAAKADKPGMFEAVIAVLRRLDRSVVHLFSRFTGTRYRKKYIRMPMLLSYFLVLTAASVFLPWPFNMGFVGFGIFSIFVVFRHWSRDEDEAVENVPFERKDIKIDGTLGAEVLLAVAFLFVFAPIAFAQLQVQGIGFSVAGDAGPFTFLLYTLIETVKAGSLIDYYDLYAERIGFERIGAPADPSSWAKATIMAYRLSLNLLVLAAIKRLLDVAKRRAEGADLRAVTEALRQTDIDRQIAGITKLKDFALRGRGNARDLLEKIAEPRQSEMWPIAPETRFEASGALLDYGTQRGGASALYAAIDGYRSLIRDGFEQVSEPKKWRASAHNLGNALVELGQQIGDPERLRDATEIYDRLLADDGPDAATASRFNTMMVRANVQADLAMMTGERPDLEKAVELYRAALSMSTSDVSPTQTAMLNTNLGATLADIAEIAADENITREAIAAYRAALENLSQATEAETWSMAQNNLGNALADLGHWTQDADALRASLVAHGRALEVRTVATTPLLWAMSQTNMANALSRLAKLEKDSDRLEEAISHYTAAQSIYQREDFPRDWSWAEASLAASHIDLGHMRSDTDAFETAITYCDGAIGGYASADMPAKKAWVQGLKGNALVGLRRFDEALDVFRAARSWQSYDNAGDDWIMSTNNLAACLLELGRHDEAIATLREALLAVPDDIPRLSSTLTVIEASRQAAEDADTVDAVPEEPVLAPDADPVVSEEHVSQPGEDTDVSDDPGLGSDEESSTSDEPVSEPGDDAVTSDDPVLGSDGDIHLSAGLDGAPVAEPGGDDAVSEDPVLVPDEEALAVTGSDATERYYHMSVQGYCGEIVIGQLHPDFYSYWKDRDDFEEQIMQLGDPAEFEAGSPSPHPDGREPEGWYTLDDIAHMNNAVFHGNRIYVEEVVPDPDAFNGYASKPDGYSEDFDIDGVKDAMPASFCQLSRNIKVETGGDASAAPVFVGKSIEKGAQTDVYVKTAGRFDLAKLGFEVWVMDGNEVIASVSYEGEDLEIFADSSTGKAFYAYMGKLL
;
A
#
# COMPACT_ATOMS: atom_id res chain seq x y z
N MET A 1 -13.54 27.60 -6.36
CA MET A 1 -14.61 28.53 -6.80
C MET A 1 -16.02 28.09 -6.36
N ALA A 2 -16.40 26.81 -6.54
CA ALA A 2 -17.75 26.29 -6.23
C ALA A 2 -18.28 26.59 -4.81
N ILE A 3 -17.43 26.51 -3.76
CA ILE A 3 -17.83 26.87 -2.37
C ILE A 3 -18.26 28.34 -2.27
N LYS A 4 -17.62 29.25 -3.02
CA LYS A 4 -18.03 30.66 -3.11
C LYS A 4 -19.40 30.77 -3.79
N THR A 5 -19.67 30.00 -4.84
CA THR A 5 -20.98 29.96 -5.52
C THR A 5 -22.08 29.39 -4.62
N ALA A 6 -21.80 28.31 -3.88
CA ALA A 6 -22.72 27.71 -2.92
C ALA A 6 -23.01 28.66 -1.75
N ASN A 7 -21.99 29.33 -1.20
CA ASN A 7 -22.17 30.35 -0.16
C ASN A 7 -22.89 31.61 -0.67
N ILE A 8 -22.74 31.98 -1.94
CA ILE A 8 -23.52 33.07 -2.57
C ILE A 8 -24.99 32.64 -2.78
N ALA A 9 -25.25 31.38 -3.11
CA ALA A 9 -26.60 30.83 -3.21
C ALA A 9 -27.28 30.77 -1.83
N ALA A 10 -26.59 30.22 -0.82
CA ALA A 10 -27.04 30.22 0.58
C ALA A 10 -27.26 31.65 1.11
N ALA A 11 -26.35 32.59 0.83
CA ALA A 11 -26.50 33.99 1.19
C ALA A 11 -27.69 34.66 0.48
N LYS A 12 -27.99 34.32 -0.79
CA LYS A 12 -29.20 34.79 -1.48
C LYS A 12 -30.47 34.22 -0.82
N ILE A 13 -30.49 32.94 -0.45
CA ILE A 13 -31.62 32.30 0.25
C ILE A 13 -31.83 32.95 1.63
N VAL A 14 -30.78 33.16 2.41
CA VAL A 14 -30.84 33.86 3.70
C VAL A 14 -31.26 35.33 3.55
N ARG A 15 -30.86 36.01 2.46
CA ARG A 15 -31.27 37.39 2.17
C ARG A 15 -32.74 37.48 1.72
N LEU A 16 -33.27 36.45 1.07
CA LEU A 16 -34.69 36.27 0.77
C LEU A 16 -35.52 35.94 2.03
N ALA A 17 -34.94 35.27 3.03
CA ALA A 17 -35.60 34.95 4.30
C ALA A 17 -35.61 36.12 5.33
N ARG A 18 -34.77 37.15 5.17
CA ARG A 18 -34.68 38.30 6.10
C ARG A 18 -36.00 39.06 6.35
N PRO A 19 -36.94 39.22 5.41
CA PRO A 19 -38.25 39.81 5.69
C PRO A 19 -39.07 38.99 6.69
N MET A 20 -39.07 37.65 6.54
CA MET A 20 -39.74 36.72 7.45
C MET A 20 -39.16 36.80 8.88
N VAL A 21 -37.84 36.79 9.01
CA VAL A 21 -37.18 36.85 10.33
C VAL A 21 -37.44 38.20 11.05
N ARG A 22 -37.54 39.31 10.31
CA ARG A 22 -37.94 40.62 10.89
C ARG A 22 -39.41 40.67 11.30
N PHE A 23 -40.30 39.96 10.60
CA PHE A 23 -41.71 39.86 10.98
C PHE A 23 -41.88 39.09 12.31
N VAL A 24 -41.18 37.95 12.46
CA VAL A 24 -41.23 37.09 13.66
C VAL A 24 -40.69 37.79 14.91
N ASN A 25 -39.61 38.59 14.80
CA ASN A 25 -39.05 39.30 15.95
C ASN A 25 -39.88 40.50 16.44
N SER A 26 -40.93 40.93 15.72
CA SER A 26 -41.77 42.08 16.11
C SER A 26 -42.85 41.75 17.15
N GLN A 27 -43.14 40.46 17.42
CA GLN A 27 -44.29 40.01 18.21
C GLN A 27 -43.97 39.57 19.64
N LYS A 28 -42.72 39.70 20.13
CA LYS A 28 -42.30 39.31 21.50
C LYS A 28 -42.75 40.30 22.60
N ARG A 29 -44.02 40.70 22.64
CA ARG A 29 -44.63 41.45 23.77
C ARG A 29 -46.11 41.12 23.96
N LEU A 30 -46.42 40.10 24.78
CA LEU A 30 -47.31 40.22 25.94
C LEU A 30 -47.19 38.99 26.85
N HIS A 31 -47.48 39.12 28.15
CA HIS A 31 -47.21 38.12 29.18
C HIS A 31 -48.47 37.40 29.71
N LEU A 32 -48.20 36.28 30.39
CA LEU A 32 -49.08 35.38 31.15
C LEU A 32 -50.30 35.99 31.87
N THR A 33 -51.36 35.19 32.06
CA THR A 33 -51.78 34.69 33.39
C THR A 33 -52.93 33.68 33.33
N CYS A 34 -52.85 32.56 34.08
CA CYS A 34 -53.96 32.01 34.87
C CYS A 34 -53.47 30.90 35.83
N ARG A 35 -54.16 30.68 36.96
CA ARG A 35 -53.72 29.84 38.09
C ARG A 35 -54.93 29.13 38.75
N TYR A 36 -54.83 27.81 39.01
CA TYR A 36 -55.78 26.96 39.79
C TYR A 36 -57.21 26.78 39.19
N VAL A 37 -58.00 25.70 39.37
CA VAL A 37 -58.13 24.55 40.34
C VAL A 37 -58.80 23.36 39.58
N PRO A 38 -58.93 22.09 40.07
CA PRO A 38 -57.96 21.11 40.59
C PRO A 38 -57.79 19.86 39.68
N ILE A 39 -56.94 18.93 40.12
CA ILE A 39 -56.71 17.59 39.55
C ILE A 39 -57.87 16.62 39.93
N PHE A 40 -58.04 15.51 39.18
CA PHE A 40 -59.01 14.40 39.34
C PHE A 40 -60.43 14.58 38.80
N ARG A 41 -60.58 14.51 37.47
CA ARG A 41 -61.62 13.69 36.80
C ARG A 41 -61.13 13.25 35.40
N MET A 42 -60.98 11.92 35.25
CA MET A 42 -60.93 11.09 34.04
C MET A 42 -60.45 11.75 32.72
N LEU A 43 -59.28 11.43 32.16
CA LEU A 43 -58.97 10.19 31.43
C LEU A 43 -59.92 9.87 30.24
N GLU A 44 -60.35 10.87 29.48
CA GLU A 44 -60.90 10.68 28.13
C GLU A 44 -59.80 10.75 27.05
N LEU A 45 -59.29 9.59 26.66
CA LEU A 45 -58.30 9.38 25.57
C LEU A 45 -58.89 9.55 24.14
N THR A 46 -60.01 10.27 24.00
CA THR A 46 -60.83 10.34 22.77
C THR A 46 -60.60 11.60 21.93
N THR A 47 -59.92 12.61 22.47
CA THR A 47 -59.61 13.88 21.79
C THR A 47 -58.14 13.95 21.34
N PRO A 48 -57.85 14.38 20.10
CA PRO A 48 -56.49 14.49 19.60
C PRO A 48 -55.79 15.72 20.19
N THR A 49 -55.13 15.55 21.33
CA THR A 49 -54.27 16.57 21.94
C THR A 49 -52.80 16.37 21.54
N PRO A 50 -51.96 17.42 21.58
CA PRO A 50 -50.51 17.27 21.32
C PRO A 50 -49.83 16.21 22.19
N LEU A 51 -50.34 16.02 23.42
CA LEU A 51 -49.87 15.00 24.36
C LEU A 51 -50.17 13.58 23.87
N ALA A 52 -51.36 13.33 23.28
CA ALA A 52 -51.72 12.02 22.73
C ALA A 52 -50.86 11.64 21.51
N SER A 53 -50.57 12.61 20.63
CA SER A 53 -49.64 12.41 19.51
C SER A 53 -48.21 12.18 19.98
N ALA A 54 -47.75 12.95 20.97
CA ALA A 54 -46.42 12.75 21.57
C ALA A 54 -46.28 11.38 22.23
N LEU A 55 -47.28 10.92 22.99
CA LEU A 55 -47.31 9.59 23.61
C LEU A 55 -47.39 8.46 22.57
N SER A 56 -48.10 8.66 21.45
CA SER A 56 -48.16 7.67 20.36
C SER A 56 -46.81 7.52 19.65
N SER A 57 -46.13 8.64 19.38
CA SER A 57 -44.76 8.63 18.83
C SER A 57 -43.75 8.04 19.81
N LEU A 58 -43.87 8.32 21.11
CA LEU A 58 -43.05 7.69 22.15
C LEU A 58 -43.31 6.17 22.22
N ALA A 59 -44.56 5.71 22.15
CA ALA A 59 -44.88 4.29 22.13
C ALA A 59 -44.27 3.59 20.90
N PHE A 60 -44.33 4.22 19.72
CA PHE A 60 -43.69 3.69 18.51
C PHE A 60 -42.16 3.64 18.64
N ILE A 61 -41.52 4.69 19.16
CA ILE A 61 -40.07 4.72 19.42
C ILE A 61 -39.69 3.65 20.46
N VAL A 62 -40.47 3.46 21.51
CA VAL A 62 -40.26 2.43 22.52
C VAL A 62 -40.42 1.02 21.93
N ILE A 63 -41.39 0.78 21.04
CA ILE A 63 -41.53 -0.50 20.33
C ILE A 63 -40.31 -0.77 19.45
N VAL A 64 -39.86 0.22 18.66
CA VAL A 64 -38.64 0.09 17.82
C VAL A 64 -37.39 -0.13 18.69
N ALA A 65 -37.27 0.57 19.81
CA ALA A 65 -36.16 0.42 20.75
C ALA A 65 -36.19 -0.92 21.50
N ILE A 66 -37.37 -1.46 21.82
CA ILE A 66 -37.53 -2.80 22.39
C ILE A 66 -37.11 -3.86 21.36
N ILE A 67 -37.56 -3.75 20.10
CA ILE A 67 -37.15 -4.65 19.03
C ILE A 67 -35.62 -4.62 18.86
N TYR A 68 -35.03 -3.42 18.77
CA TYR A 68 -33.58 -3.25 18.64
C TYR A 68 -32.80 -3.76 19.86
N GLY A 69 -33.31 -3.49 21.08
CA GLY A 69 -32.72 -3.95 22.34
C GLY A 69 -32.78 -5.47 22.51
N PHE A 70 -33.89 -6.12 22.13
CA PHE A 70 -33.99 -7.57 22.13
C PHE A 70 -32.97 -8.18 21.17
N THR A 71 -32.77 -7.59 19.98
CA THR A 71 -31.78 -8.08 19.00
C THR A 71 -30.32 -7.89 19.42
N SER A 72 -29.98 -6.83 20.16
CA SER A 72 -28.61 -6.63 20.66
C SER A 72 -28.26 -7.62 21.78
N ILE A 73 -29.25 -7.99 22.60
CA ILE A 73 -29.12 -9.03 23.63
C ILE A 73 -28.93 -10.40 22.98
N THR A 74 -29.68 -10.75 21.93
CA THR A 74 -29.48 -12.03 21.21
C THR A 74 -28.15 -12.13 20.48
N ARG A 75 -27.57 -11.01 20.02
CA ARG A 75 -26.23 -11.01 19.38
C ARG A 75 -25.09 -11.41 20.33
N ARG A 76 -25.20 -11.14 21.64
CA ARG A 76 -24.14 -11.49 22.62
C ARG A 76 -24.06 -13.00 22.93
N GLY A 77 -25.04 -13.81 22.51
CA GLY A 77 -25.03 -15.26 22.73
C GLY A 77 -24.69 -16.10 21.49
N ALA A 78 -24.51 -15.49 20.31
CA ALA A 78 -24.52 -16.20 19.03
C ALA A 78 -23.19 -16.14 18.24
N ALA A 79 -22.06 -15.92 18.91
CA ALA A 79 -20.74 -15.87 18.27
C ALA A 79 -20.14 -17.26 17.90
N LYS A 80 -20.99 -18.28 17.68
CA LYS A 80 -20.52 -19.67 17.47
C LYS A 80 -21.50 -20.63 16.77
N ALA A 81 -22.45 -20.13 15.98
CA ALA A 81 -23.36 -21.00 15.23
C ALA A 81 -23.70 -20.42 13.85
N ASP A 82 -23.42 -21.21 12.83
CA ASP A 82 -23.48 -20.84 11.41
C ASP A 82 -24.90 -20.96 10.85
N LYS A 83 -25.83 -20.18 11.42
CA LYS A 83 -27.24 -20.13 10.98
C LYS A 83 -27.72 -18.70 10.83
N PRO A 84 -28.34 -18.33 9.68
CA PRO A 84 -28.89 -17.00 9.51
C PRO A 84 -29.92 -16.73 10.60
N GLY A 85 -29.70 -15.66 11.36
CA GLY A 85 -30.60 -15.27 12.44
C GLY A 85 -32.02 -15.00 11.92
N MET A 86 -33.03 -15.11 12.78
CA MET A 86 -34.45 -14.89 12.42
C MET A 86 -34.68 -13.58 11.63
N PHE A 87 -33.86 -12.55 11.88
CA PHE A 87 -33.92 -11.28 11.17
C PHE A 87 -33.36 -11.33 9.73
N GLU A 88 -32.28 -12.08 9.48
CA GLU A 88 -31.77 -12.36 8.12
C GLU A 88 -32.83 -13.12 7.31
N ALA A 89 -33.44 -14.14 7.90
CA ALA A 89 -34.52 -14.90 7.25
C ALA A 89 -35.75 -14.02 6.94
N VAL A 90 -36.16 -13.15 7.86
CA VAL A 90 -37.26 -12.19 7.61
C VAL A 90 -36.87 -11.16 6.54
N ILE A 91 -35.63 -10.67 6.52
CA ILE A 91 -35.12 -9.78 5.46
C ILE A 91 -35.12 -10.49 4.10
N ALA A 92 -34.66 -11.74 4.03
CA ALA A 92 -34.66 -12.53 2.80
C ALA A 92 -36.08 -12.74 2.25
N VAL A 93 -37.05 -13.07 3.12
CA VAL A 93 -38.47 -13.18 2.74
C VAL A 93 -39.02 -11.84 2.25
N LEU A 94 -38.71 -10.72 2.92
CA LEU A 94 -39.13 -9.38 2.49
C LEU A 94 -38.47 -8.95 1.17
N ARG A 95 -37.21 -9.34 0.92
CA ARG A 95 -36.51 -9.13 -0.36
C ARG A 95 -37.14 -9.94 -1.50
N ARG A 96 -37.50 -11.21 -1.28
CA ARG A 96 -38.18 -12.07 -2.27
C ARG A 96 -39.61 -11.59 -2.59
N LEU A 97 -40.38 -11.20 -1.56
CA LEU A 97 -41.70 -10.58 -1.75
C LEU A 97 -41.62 -9.30 -2.58
N ASP A 98 -40.61 -8.47 -2.32
CA ASP A 98 -40.39 -7.24 -3.07
C ASP A 98 -39.98 -7.49 -4.54
N ARG A 99 -39.03 -8.39 -4.81
CA ARG A 99 -38.65 -8.76 -6.19
C ARG A 99 -39.88 -9.23 -6.99
N SER A 100 -40.69 -10.10 -6.39
CA SER A 100 -41.96 -10.58 -6.98
C SER A 100 -42.94 -9.45 -7.28
N VAL A 101 -43.14 -8.50 -6.35
CA VAL A 101 -44.01 -7.33 -6.52
C VAL A 101 -43.50 -6.41 -7.64
N VAL A 102 -42.19 -6.12 -7.66
CA VAL A 102 -41.57 -5.27 -8.69
C VAL A 102 -41.73 -5.89 -10.08
N HIS A 103 -41.43 -7.19 -10.23
CA HIS A 103 -41.57 -7.89 -11.52
C HIS A 103 -43.02 -7.88 -12.02
N LEU A 104 -43.99 -8.17 -11.15
CA LEU A 104 -45.40 -8.21 -11.50
C LEU A 104 -45.91 -6.85 -12.02
N PHE A 105 -45.59 -5.76 -11.32
CA PHE A 105 -46.07 -4.42 -11.68
C PHE A 105 -45.31 -3.81 -12.87
N SER A 106 -44.05 -4.19 -13.11
CA SER A 106 -43.26 -3.72 -14.27
C SER A 106 -43.93 -3.97 -15.62
N ARG A 107 -44.79 -4.99 -15.70
CA ARG A 107 -45.59 -5.37 -16.86
C ARG A 107 -46.73 -4.37 -17.12
N PHE A 108 -47.33 -3.82 -16.07
CA PHE A 108 -48.46 -2.89 -16.14
C PHE A 108 -48.03 -1.43 -16.23
N THR A 109 -46.99 -1.04 -15.49
CA THR A 109 -46.38 0.30 -15.56
C THR A 109 -45.58 0.51 -16.84
N GLY A 110 -45.27 -0.57 -17.56
CA GLY A 110 -44.44 -0.55 -18.76
C GLY A 110 -42.95 -0.31 -18.48
N THR A 111 -42.50 -0.31 -17.21
CA THR A 111 -41.08 -0.05 -16.90
C THR A 111 -40.13 -1.12 -17.42
N ARG A 112 -40.64 -2.34 -17.70
CA ARG A 112 -39.90 -3.43 -18.37
C ARG A 112 -39.52 -3.11 -19.83
N TYR A 113 -40.17 -2.15 -20.50
CA TYR A 113 -39.91 -1.88 -21.91
C TYR A 113 -38.61 -1.11 -22.13
N ARG A 114 -37.73 -1.67 -22.97
CA ARG A 114 -36.38 -1.18 -23.28
C ARG A 114 -36.31 0.28 -23.74
N LYS A 115 -37.21 0.67 -24.65
CA LYS A 115 -37.15 1.96 -25.37
C LYS A 115 -37.97 3.03 -24.66
N LYS A 116 -37.32 4.15 -24.31
CA LYS A 116 -37.92 5.27 -23.56
C LYS A 116 -39.24 5.80 -24.15
N TYR A 117 -39.33 5.84 -25.48
CA TYR A 117 -40.54 6.32 -26.18
C TYR A 117 -41.74 5.36 -26.12
N ILE A 118 -41.56 4.11 -25.68
CA ILE A 118 -42.64 3.14 -25.41
C ILE A 118 -43.00 3.16 -23.93
N ARG A 119 -41.97 3.18 -23.07
CA ARG A 119 -42.12 3.17 -21.60
C ARG A 119 -42.91 4.39 -21.09
N MET A 120 -42.58 5.59 -21.55
CA MET A 120 -43.23 6.81 -21.07
C MET A 120 -44.74 6.89 -21.38
N PRO A 121 -45.20 6.64 -22.64
CA PRO A 121 -46.63 6.56 -22.92
C PRO A 121 -47.35 5.47 -22.14
N MET A 122 -46.77 4.27 -21.99
CA MET A 122 -47.39 3.20 -21.19
C MET A 122 -47.57 3.60 -19.72
N LEU A 123 -46.52 4.14 -19.09
CA LEU A 123 -46.55 4.58 -17.69
C LEU A 123 -47.60 5.68 -17.47
N LEU A 124 -47.66 6.65 -18.40
CA LEU A 124 -48.65 7.72 -18.40
C LEU A 124 -50.08 7.16 -18.57
N SER A 125 -50.31 6.31 -19.56
CA SER A 125 -51.62 5.70 -19.82
C SER A 125 -52.10 4.86 -18.64
N TYR A 126 -51.22 4.08 -18.03
CA TYR A 126 -51.50 3.28 -16.84
C TYR A 126 -52.01 4.14 -15.68
N PHE A 127 -51.28 5.19 -15.31
CA PHE A 127 -51.71 6.08 -14.24
C PHE A 127 -52.97 6.88 -14.58
N LEU A 128 -53.19 7.26 -15.84
CA LEU A 128 -54.44 7.90 -16.29
C LEU A 128 -55.65 6.96 -16.16
N VAL A 129 -55.49 5.67 -16.51
CA VAL A 129 -56.56 4.65 -16.34
C VAL A 129 -56.88 4.44 -14.86
N LEU A 130 -55.86 4.31 -14.01
CA LEU A 130 -56.05 4.21 -12.56
C LEU A 130 -56.70 5.48 -11.97
N THR A 131 -56.35 6.67 -12.47
CA THR A 131 -56.95 7.94 -12.08
C THR A 131 -58.43 7.97 -12.45
N ALA A 132 -58.80 7.58 -13.68
CA ALA A 132 -60.19 7.50 -14.12
C ALA A 132 -61.00 6.50 -13.27
N ALA A 133 -60.45 5.29 -13.03
CA ALA A 133 -61.07 4.29 -12.16
C ALA A 133 -61.28 4.81 -10.72
N SER A 134 -60.32 5.57 -10.19
CA SER A 134 -60.37 6.20 -8.86
C SER A 134 -61.43 7.31 -8.73
N VAL A 135 -61.90 7.87 -9.86
CA VAL A 135 -62.93 8.92 -9.88
C VAL A 135 -64.32 8.34 -10.17
N PHE A 136 -64.43 7.46 -11.17
CA PHE A 136 -65.72 7.06 -11.74
C PHE A 136 -66.32 5.75 -11.21
N LEU A 137 -65.54 4.90 -10.51
CA LEU A 137 -66.08 3.68 -9.94
C LEU A 137 -66.83 3.93 -8.61
N PRO A 138 -67.80 3.08 -8.26
CA PRO A 138 -68.48 3.16 -6.97
C PRO A 138 -67.56 2.76 -5.81
N TRP A 139 -67.90 3.23 -4.61
CA TRP A 139 -67.31 2.74 -3.36
C TRP A 139 -67.59 1.23 -3.16
N PRO A 140 -66.65 0.44 -2.62
CA PRO A 140 -65.30 0.80 -2.19
C PRO A 140 -64.22 0.69 -3.28
N PHE A 141 -64.59 0.31 -4.51
CA PHE A 141 -63.63 0.01 -5.58
C PHE A 141 -62.77 1.21 -5.96
N ASN A 142 -63.35 2.42 -6.01
CA ASN A 142 -62.60 3.65 -6.26
C ASN A 142 -61.40 3.85 -5.32
N MET A 143 -61.56 3.64 -4.01
CA MET A 143 -60.45 3.67 -3.05
C MET A 143 -59.45 2.53 -3.23
N GLY A 144 -59.92 1.36 -3.70
CA GLY A 144 -59.03 0.27 -4.13
C GLY A 144 -58.09 0.73 -5.25
N PHE A 145 -58.61 1.43 -6.26
CA PHE A 145 -57.81 1.98 -7.36
C PHE A 145 -56.89 3.14 -6.93
N VAL A 146 -57.30 3.99 -5.98
CA VAL A 146 -56.43 4.99 -5.34
C VAL A 146 -55.25 4.30 -4.63
N GLY A 147 -55.52 3.28 -3.82
CA GLY A 147 -54.51 2.51 -3.11
C GLY A 147 -53.55 1.81 -4.09
N PHE A 148 -54.08 1.21 -5.15
CA PHE A 148 -53.30 0.56 -6.21
C PHE A 148 -52.42 1.56 -7.00
N GLY A 149 -52.92 2.78 -7.25
CA GLY A 149 -52.15 3.87 -7.85
C GLY A 149 -50.96 4.28 -6.99
N ILE A 150 -51.19 4.53 -5.70
CA ILE A 150 -50.13 4.91 -4.74
C ILE A 150 -49.11 3.77 -4.56
N PHE A 151 -49.59 2.52 -4.47
CA PHE A 151 -48.72 1.35 -4.41
C PHE A 151 -47.86 1.22 -5.68
N SER A 152 -48.43 1.45 -6.86
CA SER A 152 -47.69 1.41 -8.13
C SER A 152 -46.60 2.49 -8.21
N ILE A 153 -46.83 3.67 -7.63
CA ILE A 153 -45.81 4.72 -7.51
C ILE A 153 -44.63 4.23 -6.65
N PHE A 154 -44.91 3.58 -5.52
CA PHE A 154 -43.87 2.95 -4.70
C PHE A 154 -43.10 1.88 -5.47
N VAL A 155 -43.77 1.04 -6.26
CA VAL A 155 -43.11 -0.01 -7.06
C VAL A 155 -42.23 0.58 -8.17
N VAL A 156 -42.67 1.63 -8.87
CA VAL A 156 -41.82 2.35 -9.86
C VAL A 156 -40.58 2.95 -9.19
N PHE A 157 -40.75 3.57 -8.02
CA PHE A 157 -39.64 4.11 -7.23
C PHE A 157 -38.67 3.00 -6.75
N ARG A 158 -39.18 1.87 -6.28
CA ARG A 158 -38.40 0.70 -5.83
C ARG A 158 -37.60 0.11 -6.99
N HIS A 159 -38.21 -0.05 -8.16
CA HIS A 159 -37.56 -0.54 -9.37
C HIS A 159 -36.41 0.38 -9.83
N TRP A 160 -36.62 1.70 -9.82
CA TRP A 160 -35.55 2.66 -10.08
C TRP A 160 -34.45 2.63 -9.00
N SER A 161 -34.82 2.45 -7.73
CA SER A 161 -33.82 2.33 -6.66
C SER A 161 -32.89 1.15 -6.94
N ARG A 162 -33.45 -0.01 -7.33
CA ARG A 162 -32.70 -1.23 -7.66
C ARG A 162 -31.76 -1.01 -8.86
N ASP A 163 -32.26 -0.42 -9.94
CA ASP A 163 -31.46 -0.02 -11.13
C ASP A 163 -30.28 0.92 -10.78
N GLU A 164 -30.45 1.81 -9.78
CA GLU A 164 -29.38 2.69 -9.25
C GLU A 164 -28.57 2.09 -8.07
N ASP A 165 -28.82 0.86 -7.64
CA ASP A 165 -27.96 0.10 -6.73
C ASP A 165 -27.12 -0.92 -7.52
N GLU A 166 -27.76 -1.72 -8.37
CA GLU A 166 -27.11 -2.67 -9.29
C GLU A 166 -26.08 -1.99 -10.22
N ALA A 167 -26.35 -0.76 -10.67
CA ALA A 167 -25.42 0.01 -11.49
C ALA A 167 -24.22 0.61 -10.73
N VAL A 168 -24.12 0.40 -9.41
CA VAL A 168 -23.03 0.91 -8.55
C VAL A 168 -22.15 -0.21 -8.00
N GLU A 169 -22.66 -1.44 -7.89
CA GLU A 169 -21.93 -2.62 -7.38
C GLU A 169 -20.98 -3.26 -8.42
N ASN A 170 -20.43 -2.47 -9.33
CA ASN A 170 -19.40 -2.86 -10.31
C ASN A 170 -19.71 -4.09 -11.19
N VAL A 171 -20.98 -4.45 -11.34
CA VAL A 171 -21.43 -5.52 -12.24
C VAL A 171 -20.94 -5.23 -13.68
N PRO A 172 -20.26 -6.19 -14.36
CA PRO A 172 -19.73 -5.99 -15.71
C PRO A 172 -20.79 -5.48 -16.69
N PHE A 173 -20.38 -4.57 -17.59
CA PHE A 173 -21.28 -3.87 -18.52
C PHE A 173 -22.06 -4.79 -19.49
N GLU A 174 -21.66 -6.07 -19.55
CA GLU A 174 -22.26 -7.14 -20.34
C GLU A 174 -23.47 -7.79 -19.67
N ARG A 175 -23.59 -7.77 -18.33
CA ARG A 175 -24.72 -8.33 -17.57
C ARG A 175 -25.99 -7.46 -17.65
N LYS A 176 -26.26 -6.91 -18.84
CA LYS A 176 -27.44 -6.08 -19.18
C LYS A 176 -28.30 -6.77 -20.22
N ASP A 177 -29.04 -7.77 -19.77
CA ASP A 177 -30.02 -8.54 -20.55
C ASP A 177 -31.10 -7.64 -21.17
N ILE A 178 -31.28 -6.43 -20.61
CA ILE A 178 -31.96 -5.32 -21.27
C ILE A 178 -31.13 -4.03 -21.15
N LYS A 179 -30.46 -3.61 -22.24
CA LYS A 179 -29.96 -2.22 -22.42
C LYS A 179 -31.13 -1.23 -22.44
N ILE A 180 -31.61 -0.85 -21.26
CA ILE A 180 -32.62 0.19 -21.04
C ILE A 180 -32.09 1.56 -21.48
N ASP A 181 -32.82 2.26 -22.34
CA ASP A 181 -32.43 3.57 -22.87
C ASP A 181 -32.63 4.70 -21.83
N GLY A 182 -31.57 5.00 -21.08
CA GLY A 182 -31.49 6.12 -20.14
C GLY A 182 -32.11 5.84 -18.76
N THR A 183 -31.76 6.67 -17.79
CA THR A 183 -32.16 6.48 -16.39
C THR A 183 -33.67 6.59 -16.19
N LEU A 184 -34.22 5.70 -15.34
CA LEU A 184 -35.62 5.67 -14.89
C LEU A 184 -36.06 6.92 -14.07
N GLY A 185 -35.19 7.92 -13.91
CA GLY A 185 -35.46 9.11 -13.08
C GLY A 185 -36.58 10.00 -13.60
N ALA A 186 -36.83 10.01 -14.92
CA ALA A 186 -37.96 10.75 -15.49
C ALA A 186 -39.30 10.02 -15.24
N GLU A 187 -39.28 8.69 -15.24
CA GLU A 187 -40.40 7.82 -14.92
C GLU A 187 -40.76 7.91 -13.43
N VAL A 188 -39.77 8.04 -12.54
CA VAL A 188 -39.97 8.36 -11.12
C VAL A 188 -40.58 9.76 -10.96
N LEU A 189 -40.09 10.78 -11.67
CA LEU A 189 -40.70 12.11 -11.63
C LEU A 189 -42.18 12.09 -12.09
N LEU A 190 -42.51 11.30 -13.10
CA LEU A 190 -43.89 11.12 -13.55
C LEU A 190 -44.75 10.41 -12.50
N ALA A 191 -44.25 9.31 -11.92
CA ALA A 191 -44.95 8.58 -10.87
C ALA A 191 -45.17 9.45 -9.62
N VAL A 192 -44.17 10.22 -9.19
CA VAL A 192 -44.29 11.19 -8.09
C VAL A 192 -45.27 12.31 -8.44
N ALA A 193 -45.33 12.78 -9.68
CA ALA A 193 -46.35 13.75 -10.10
C ALA A 193 -47.78 13.18 -9.95
N PHE A 194 -47.99 11.89 -10.24
CA PHE A 194 -49.27 11.23 -9.99
C PHE A 194 -49.59 11.03 -8.50
N LEU A 195 -48.63 11.10 -7.58
CA LEU A 195 -48.92 11.11 -6.14
C LEU A 195 -49.79 12.33 -5.75
N PHE A 196 -49.52 13.48 -6.37
CA PHE A 196 -50.31 14.71 -6.24
C PHE A 196 -51.67 14.65 -6.98
N VAL A 197 -51.94 13.58 -7.73
CA VAL A 197 -53.26 13.29 -8.32
C VAL A 197 -54.05 12.34 -7.43
N PHE A 198 -53.45 11.20 -7.02
CA PHE A 198 -54.15 10.22 -6.18
C PHE A 198 -54.44 10.72 -4.76
N ALA A 199 -53.56 11.52 -4.15
CA ALA A 199 -53.79 12.00 -2.78
C ALA A 199 -55.02 12.92 -2.66
N PRO A 200 -55.22 13.96 -3.50
CA PRO A 200 -56.46 14.74 -3.49
C PRO A 200 -57.71 13.90 -3.80
N ILE A 201 -57.62 12.91 -4.71
CA ILE A 201 -58.74 12.00 -5.01
C ILE A 201 -59.07 11.14 -3.78
N ALA A 202 -58.07 10.63 -3.05
CA ALA A 202 -58.27 9.89 -1.81
C ALA A 202 -59.06 10.72 -0.78
N PHE A 203 -58.66 11.96 -0.55
CA PHE A 203 -59.35 12.87 0.37
C PHE A 203 -60.78 13.17 -0.07
N ALA A 204 -61.01 13.43 -1.36
CA ALA A 204 -62.35 13.67 -1.90
C ALA A 204 -63.26 12.42 -1.77
N GLN A 205 -62.77 11.23 -2.07
CA GLN A 205 -63.57 10.00 -1.97
C GLN A 205 -63.90 9.62 -0.50
N LEU A 206 -62.95 9.80 0.43
CA LEU A 206 -63.20 9.61 1.86
C LEU A 206 -64.25 10.60 2.39
N GLN A 207 -64.21 11.86 1.95
CA GLN A 207 -65.21 12.87 2.29
C GLN A 207 -66.61 12.48 1.81
N VAL A 208 -66.77 11.95 0.58
CA VAL A 208 -68.07 11.51 0.04
C VAL A 208 -68.72 10.43 0.91
N GLN A 209 -67.92 9.61 1.60
CA GLN A 209 -68.40 8.61 2.57
C GLN A 209 -68.59 9.13 4.00
N GLY A 210 -68.42 10.44 4.23
CA GLY A 210 -68.45 11.05 5.57
C GLY A 210 -67.25 10.70 6.45
N ILE A 211 -66.18 10.14 5.88
CA ILE A 211 -65.00 9.69 6.62
C ILE A 211 -64.01 10.86 6.74
N GLY A 212 -64.10 11.58 7.86
CA GLY A 212 -62.97 12.35 8.39
C GLY A 212 -62.87 13.84 8.09
N PHE A 213 -63.70 14.42 7.23
CA PHE A 213 -63.75 15.87 6.99
C PHE A 213 -65.16 16.34 6.64
N SER A 214 -65.54 17.54 7.10
CA SER A 214 -66.79 18.21 6.70
C SER A 214 -66.45 19.54 6.05
N VAL A 215 -66.88 19.75 4.81
CA VAL A 215 -66.41 20.85 3.96
C VAL A 215 -67.59 21.72 3.53
N ALA A 216 -67.39 23.04 3.48
CA ALA A 216 -68.40 23.94 2.93
C ALA A 216 -68.70 23.59 1.46
N GLY A 217 -69.97 23.68 1.05
CA GLY A 217 -70.47 23.16 -0.23
C GLY A 217 -69.92 23.83 -1.50
N ASP A 218 -69.03 24.82 -1.36
CA ASP A 218 -68.39 25.60 -2.42
C ASP A 218 -66.88 25.30 -2.61
N ALA A 219 -66.29 24.41 -1.81
CA ALA A 219 -64.85 24.11 -1.89
C ALA A 219 -64.50 23.27 -3.14
N GLY A 220 -63.77 23.88 -4.07
CA GLY A 220 -63.34 23.22 -5.31
C GLY A 220 -62.09 22.31 -5.16
N PRO A 221 -61.76 21.51 -6.18
CA PRO A 221 -60.63 20.57 -6.15
C PRO A 221 -59.26 21.24 -5.90
N PHE A 222 -59.11 22.52 -6.27
CA PHE A 222 -57.90 23.30 -5.98
C PHE A 222 -57.63 23.45 -4.47
N THR A 223 -58.69 23.53 -3.64
CA THR A 223 -58.59 23.62 -2.18
C THR A 223 -58.00 22.34 -1.58
N PHE A 224 -58.34 21.16 -2.12
CA PHE A 224 -57.76 19.87 -1.71
C PHE A 224 -56.31 19.68 -2.19
N LEU A 225 -55.99 20.14 -3.40
CA LEU A 225 -54.61 20.14 -3.90
C LEU A 225 -53.71 21.01 -3.02
N LEU A 226 -54.16 22.22 -2.67
CA LEU A 226 -53.42 23.13 -1.81
C LEU A 226 -53.28 22.60 -0.38
N TYR A 227 -54.33 21.96 0.16
CA TYR A 227 -54.27 21.25 1.44
C TYR A 227 -53.20 20.15 1.44
N THR A 228 -53.22 19.29 0.41
CA THR A 228 -52.27 18.18 0.24
C THR A 228 -50.84 18.69 0.12
N LEU A 229 -50.62 19.77 -0.65
CA LEU A 229 -49.32 20.40 -0.80
C LEU A 229 -48.80 20.98 0.53
N ILE A 230 -49.65 21.65 1.31
CA ILE A 230 -49.27 22.23 2.61
C ILE A 230 -48.97 21.13 3.64
N GLU A 231 -49.78 20.08 3.73
CA GLU A 231 -49.49 18.93 4.61
C GLU A 231 -48.21 18.19 4.20
N THR A 232 -47.90 18.11 2.90
CA THR A 232 -46.61 17.60 2.40
C THR A 232 -45.43 18.51 2.80
N VAL A 233 -45.63 19.83 2.83
CA VAL A 233 -44.62 20.80 3.31
C VAL A 233 -44.44 20.73 4.83
N LYS A 234 -45.51 20.50 5.61
CA LYS A 234 -45.43 20.23 7.05
C LYS A 234 -44.55 19.02 7.37
N ALA A 235 -44.55 17.99 6.51
CA ALA A 235 -43.68 16.82 6.69
C ALA A 235 -42.18 17.16 6.73
N GLY A 236 -41.76 18.24 6.05
CA GLY A 236 -40.37 18.71 6.02
C GLY A 236 -40.03 19.79 7.04
N SER A 237 -41.01 20.37 7.73
CA SER A 237 -40.81 21.43 8.73
C SER A 237 -41.53 21.10 10.03
N LEU A 238 -40.76 20.93 11.12
CA LEU A 238 -41.20 20.55 12.48
C LEU A 238 -42.12 21.58 13.19
N ILE A 239 -42.80 22.46 12.45
CA ILE A 239 -43.67 23.53 12.97
C ILE A 239 -45.05 23.37 12.34
N ASP A 240 -46.09 23.24 13.16
CA ASP A 240 -47.45 23.10 12.69
C ASP A 240 -48.00 24.45 12.22
N TYR A 241 -47.96 24.69 10.90
CA TYR A 241 -48.30 25.96 10.27
C TYR A 241 -49.79 26.35 10.34
N TYR A 242 -50.64 25.54 10.97
CA TYR A 242 -52.10 25.70 10.97
C TYR A 242 -52.54 27.04 11.59
N ASP A 243 -51.93 27.43 12.72
CA ASP A 243 -52.33 28.62 13.49
C ASP A 243 -51.91 29.97 12.85
N LEU A 244 -51.04 29.97 11.84
CA LEU A 244 -50.42 31.20 11.31
C LEU A 244 -51.06 31.74 10.02
N TYR A 245 -51.78 30.91 9.25
CA TYR A 245 -52.28 31.32 7.92
C TYR A 245 -53.68 30.80 7.55
N ALA A 246 -54.40 30.09 8.44
CA ALA A 246 -55.69 29.47 8.12
C ALA A 246 -56.73 30.46 7.56
N GLU A 247 -56.90 31.64 8.18
CA GLU A 247 -57.81 32.70 7.72
C GLU A 247 -57.47 33.22 6.31
N ARG A 248 -56.18 33.42 6.00
CA ARG A 248 -55.74 34.06 4.74
C ARG A 248 -55.83 33.18 3.50
N ILE A 249 -55.87 31.87 3.69
CA ILE A 249 -55.85 30.88 2.60
C ILE A 249 -57.22 30.19 2.43
N GLY A 250 -58.18 30.48 3.32
CA GLY A 250 -59.55 29.94 3.26
C GLY A 250 -59.69 28.53 3.86
N PHE A 251 -58.83 28.16 4.81
CA PHE A 251 -58.86 26.83 5.45
C PHE A 251 -60.13 26.57 6.26
N GLU A 252 -60.84 27.62 6.72
CA GLU A 252 -62.15 27.49 7.38
C GLU A 252 -63.19 26.73 6.55
N ARG A 253 -62.99 26.63 5.22
CA ARG A 253 -63.85 25.84 4.33
C ARG A 253 -63.65 24.34 4.49
N ILE A 254 -62.49 23.88 4.98
CA ILE A 254 -62.20 22.49 5.32
C ILE A 254 -62.36 22.33 6.84
N GLY A 255 -63.60 22.13 7.29
CA GLY A 255 -63.91 21.95 8.70
C GLY A 255 -63.33 20.65 9.25
N ALA A 256 -62.80 20.73 10.49
CA ALA A 256 -62.54 19.54 11.28
C ALA A 256 -63.86 18.74 11.41
N PRO A 257 -63.83 17.42 11.22
CA PRO A 257 -65.04 16.59 11.19
C PRO A 257 -65.84 16.69 12.50
N ALA A 258 -67.16 16.71 12.36
CA ALA A 258 -68.08 16.50 13.48
C ALA A 258 -67.97 15.05 13.99
N ASP A 259 -67.08 14.88 14.96
CA ASP A 259 -66.80 13.67 15.75
C ASP A 259 -66.55 12.38 14.94
N PRO A 260 -65.41 12.27 14.22
CA PRO A 260 -65.08 11.08 13.48
C PRO A 260 -64.67 9.96 14.44
N SER A 261 -65.03 8.72 14.09
CA SER A 261 -64.65 7.53 14.85
C SER A 261 -63.13 7.44 15.06
N SER A 262 -62.70 6.82 16.16
CA SER A 262 -61.27 6.61 16.45
C SER A 262 -60.55 5.84 15.33
N TRP A 263 -61.25 4.95 14.63
CA TRP A 263 -60.70 4.26 13.46
C TRP A 263 -60.45 5.21 12.29
N ALA A 264 -61.37 6.13 11.98
CA ALA A 264 -61.19 7.11 10.91
C ALA A 264 -60.04 8.09 11.22
N LYS A 265 -59.94 8.56 12.47
CA LYS A 265 -58.79 9.36 12.97
C LYS A 265 -57.47 8.61 12.74
N ALA A 266 -57.42 7.31 13.09
CA ALA A 266 -56.24 6.47 12.92
C ALA A 266 -55.88 6.20 11.44
N THR A 267 -56.87 5.92 10.58
CA THR A 267 -56.65 5.70 9.14
C THR A 267 -56.08 6.95 8.45
N ILE A 268 -56.57 8.14 8.78
CA ILE A 268 -56.07 9.40 8.22
C ILE A 268 -54.63 9.68 8.68
N MET A 269 -54.33 9.43 9.96
CA MET A 269 -52.97 9.56 10.50
C MET A 269 -52.01 8.57 9.82
N ALA A 270 -52.40 7.30 9.71
CA ALA A 270 -51.59 6.28 9.04
C ALA A 270 -51.32 6.63 7.57
N TYR A 271 -52.35 7.08 6.84
CA TYR A 271 -52.22 7.51 5.45
C TYR A 271 -51.27 8.70 5.27
N ARG A 272 -51.37 9.73 6.12
CA ARG A 272 -50.43 10.87 6.13
C ARG A 272 -49.00 10.44 6.43
N LEU A 273 -48.81 9.60 7.46
CA LEU A 273 -47.50 9.09 7.84
C LEU A 273 -46.86 8.31 6.70
N SER A 274 -47.63 7.45 6.01
CA SER A 274 -47.16 6.70 4.83
C SER A 274 -46.74 7.61 3.67
N LEU A 275 -47.54 8.64 3.33
CA LEU A 275 -47.18 9.61 2.29
C LEU A 275 -45.92 10.41 2.65
N ASN A 276 -45.80 10.84 3.90
CA ASN A 276 -44.66 11.63 4.37
C ASN A 276 -43.36 10.81 4.36
N LEU A 277 -43.41 9.55 4.79
CA LEU A 277 -42.28 8.62 4.73
C LEU A 277 -41.88 8.33 3.27
N LEU A 278 -42.84 8.18 2.35
CA LEU A 278 -42.58 7.99 0.92
C LEU A 278 -41.83 9.18 0.30
N VAL A 279 -42.29 10.42 0.57
CA VAL A 279 -41.65 11.64 0.06
C VAL A 279 -40.25 11.83 0.65
N LEU A 280 -40.06 11.58 1.96
CA LEU A 280 -38.76 11.65 2.62
C LEU A 280 -37.78 10.60 2.06
N ALA A 281 -38.23 9.36 1.83
CA ALA A 281 -37.42 8.31 1.20
C ALA A 281 -37.00 8.69 -0.22
N ALA A 282 -37.90 9.26 -1.02
CA ALA A 282 -37.60 9.73 -2.37
C ALA A 282 -36.57 10.88 -2.38
N ILE A 283 -36.73 11.87 -1.49
CA ILE A 283 -35.78 12.98 -1.36
C ILE A 283 -34.41 12.47 -0.88
N LYS A 284 -34.37 11.61 0.15
CA LYS A 284 -33.11 11.01 0.61
C LYS A 284 -32.39 10.29 -0.52
N ARG A 285 -33.09 9.45 -1.28
CA ARG A 285 -32.50 8.68 -2.40
C ARG A 285 -32.01 9.59 -3.53
N LEU A 286 -32.72 10.67 -3.86
CA LEU A 286 -32.25 11.68 -4.82
C LEU A 286 -30.98 12.39 -4.33
N LEU A 287 -30.88 12.69 -3.03
CA LEU A 287 -29.67 13.23 -2.43
C LEU A 287 -28.52 12.20 -2.41
N ASP A 288 -28.80 10.93 -2.13
CA ASP A 288 -27.81 9.85 -2.18
C ASP A 288 -27.27 9.66 -3.61
N VAL A 289 -28.11 9.70 -4.65
CA VAL A 289 -27.69 9.67 -6.07
C VAL A 289 -26.89 10.91 -6.46
N ALA A 290 -27.33 12.11 -6.06
CA ALA A 290 -26.62 13.35 -6.33
C ALA A 290 -25.25 13.39 -5.64
N LYS A 291 -25.18 12.87 -4.40
CA LYS A 291 -23.95 12.69 -3.63
C LYS A 291 -23.01 11.70 -4.33
N ARG A 292 -23.47 10.50 -4.70
CA ARG A 292 -22.67 9.50 -5.43
C ARG A 292 -22.08 10.04 -6.74
N ARG A 293 -22.85 10.86 -7.48
CA ARG A 293 -22.35 11.58 -8.69
C ARG A 293 -21.32 12.66 -8.38
N ALA A 294 -21.48 13.40 -7.29
CA ALA A 294 -20.49 14.39 -6.85
C ALA A 294 -19.22 13.73 -6.29
N GLU A 295 -19.32 12.50 -5.80
CA GLU A 295 -18.23 11.69 -5.21
C GLU A 295 -17.56 10.71 -6.18
N GLY A 296 -17.91 10.78 -7.48
CA GLY A 296 -17.26 10.02 -8.55
C GLY A 296 -17.62 8.54 -8.65
N ALA A 297 -18.61 8.05 -7.89
CA ALA A 297 -19.02 6.65 -7.93
C ALA A 297 -19.82 6.27 -9.19
N ASP A 298 -20.39 7.26 -9.89
CA ASP A 298 -21.19 7.08 -11.11
C ASP A 298 -20.38 7.48 -12.36
N LEU A 299 -19.70 6.52 -12.97
CA LEU A 299 -18.82 6.75 -14.12
C LEU A 299 -19.55 6.88 -15.46
N ARG A 300 -20.88 6.71 -15.52
CA ARG A 300 -21.66 6.66 -16.78
C ARG A 300 -21.43 7.86 -17.69
N ALA A 301 -21.30 9.07 -17.12
CA ALA A 301 -21.04 10.29 -17.87
C ALA A 301 -19.61 10.39 -18.43
N VAL A 302 -18.66 9.68 -17.82
CA VAL A 302 -17.27 9.59 -18.28
C VAL A 302 -17.15 8.51 -19.37
N THR A 303 -17.74 7.33 -19.14
CA THR A 303 -17.87 6.26 -20.16
C THR A 303 -18.51 6.78 -21.46
N GLU A 304 -19.54 7.61 -21.36
CA GLU A 304 -20.19 8.19 -22.55
C GLU A 304 -19.34 9.25 -23.25
N ALA A 305 -18.44 9.94 -22.53
CA ALA A 305 -17.46 10.84 -23.15
C ALA A 305 -16.36 10.05 -23.89
N LEU A 306 -15.90 8.94 -23.31
CA LEU A 306 -14.87 8.06 -23.88
C LEU A 306 -15.32 7.34 -25.17
N ARG A 307 -16.64 7.13 -25.34
CA ARG A 307 -17.20 6.57 -26.58
C ARG A 307 -17.32 7.57 -27.74
N GLN A 308 -17.16 8.86 -27.49
CA GLN A 308 -17.23 9.89 -28.52
C GLN A 308 -15.86 10.03 -29.18
N THR A 309 -15.81 10.29 -30.49
CA THR A 309 -14.57 10.50 -31.26
C THR A 309 -13.93 11.88 -31.01
N ASP A 310 -14.27 12.55 -29.91
CA ASP A 310 -13.84 13.91 -29.56
C ASP A 310 -12.75 13.80 -28.48
N ILE A 311 -11.49 13.93 -28.90
CA ILE A 311 -10.30 13.69 -28.06
C ILE A 311 -10.30 14.58 -26.82
N ASP A 312 -10.69 15.86 -26.94
CA ASP A 312 -10.77 16.78 -25.79
C ASP A 312 -11.76 16.29 -24.73
N ARG A 313 -12.86 15.65 -25.15
CA ARG A 313 -13.84 15.03 -24.24
C ARG A 313 -13.34 13.73 -23.64
N GLN A 314 -12.61 12.92 -24.41
CA GLN A 314 -12.00 11.70 -23.92
C GLN A 314 -10.98 12.03 -22.81
N ILE A 315 -10.04 12.95 -23.07
CA ILE A 315 -9.04 13.44 -22.12
C ILE A 315 -9.70 14.06 -20.88
N ALA A 316 -10.70 14.94 -21.05
CA ALA A 316 -11.47 15.48 -19.92
C ALA A 316 -12.33 14.43 -19.16
N GLY A 317 -12.47 13.24 -19.73
CA GLY A 317 -12.95 12.03 -19.06
C GLY A 317 -11.85 11.40 -18.20
N ILE A 318 -10.67 11.14 -18.79
CA ILE A 318 -9.49 10.61 -18.10
C ILE A 318 -9.09 11.45 -16.89
N THR A 319 -9.06 12.79 -17.01
CA THR A 319 -8.73 13.68 -15.87
C THR A 319 -9.67 13.48 -14.68
N LYS A 320 -10.95 13.12 -14.92
CA LYS A 320 -11.92 12.81 -13.86
C LYS A 320 -11.70 11.42 -13.29
N LEU A 321 -11.37 10.43 -14.13
CA LEU A 321 -11.00 9.10 -13.64
C LEU A 321 -9.77 9.17 -12.73
N LYS A 322 -8.73 9.93 -13.12
CA LYS A 322 -7.55 10.19 -12.29
C LYS A 322 -7.94 10.75 -10.92
N ASP A 323 -8.72 11.83 -10.87
CA ASP A 323 -9.19 12.44 -9.60
C ASP A 323 -10.05 11.48 -8.76
N PHE A 324 -10.82 10.59 -9.37
CA PHE A 324 -11.60 9.58 -8.64
C PHE A 324 -10.73 8.42 -8.14
N ALA A 325 -9.84 7.89 -8.97
CA ALA A 325 -8.88 6.85 -8.62
C ALA A 325 -7.98 7.30 -7.45
N LEU A 326 -7.36 8.48 -7.56
CA LEU A 326 -6.54 9.10 -6.49
C LEU A 326 -7.33 9.41 -5.20
N ARG A 327 -8.66 9.34 -5.21
CA ARG A 327 -9.53 9.40 -4.00
C ARG A 327 -9.93 8.02 -3.46
N GLY A 328 -9.38 6.94 -4.00
CA GLY A 328 -9.67 5.55 -3.61
C GLY A 328 -10.92 4.97 -4.27
N ARG A 329 -11.23 5.35 -5.51
CA ARG A 329 -12.29 4.72 -6.31
C ARG A 329 -11.69 3.64 -7.22
N GLY A 330 -11.70 2.39 -6.74
CA GLY A 330 -11.23 1.22 -7.51
C GLY A 330 -11.84 1.17 -8.90
N ASN A 331 -13.16 1.31 -9.03
CA ASN A 331 -13.84 1.31 -10.33
C ASN A 331 -13.38 2.37 -11.34
N ALA A 332 -12.79 3.49 -10.89
CA ALA A 332 -12.18 4.49 -11.76
C ALA A 332 -10.77 4.09 -12.21
N ARG A 333 -10.00 3.42 -11.33
CA ARG A 333 -8.72 2.78 -11.65
C ARG A 333 -8.93 1.62 -12.64
N ASP A 334 -9.85 0.71 -12.35
CA ASP A 334 -10.16 -0.45 -13.21
C ASP A 334 -10.58 -0.01 -14.64
N LEU A 335 -11.23 1.16 -14.75
CA LEU A 335 -11.58 1.73 -16.05
C LEU A 335 -10.39 2.43 -16.73
N LEU A 336 -9.44 3.01 -15.99
CA LEU A 336 -8.18 3.51 -16.55
C LEU A 336 -7.31 2.37 -17.08
N GLU A 337 -7.16 1.28 -16.33
CA GLU A 337 -6.43 0.06 -16.74
C GLU A 337 -6.94 -0.44 -18.10
N LYS A 338 -8.27 -0.56 -18.26
CA LYS A 338 -8.92 -0.98 -19.52
C LYS A 338 -8.79 0.00 -20.70
N ILE A 339 -8.45 1.26 -20.45
CA ILE A 339 -8.22 2.26 -21.50
C ILE A 339 -6.74 2.29 -21.90
N ALA A 340 -5.84 2.07 -20.94
CA ALA A 340 -4.42 1.87 -21.19
C ALA A 340 -4.17 0.58 -22.00
N GLU A 341 -4.90 -0.50 -21.69
CA GLU A 341 -4.76 -1.80 -22.36
C GLU A 341 -5.13 -1.74 -23.86
N PRO A 342 -4.22 -2.10 -24.77
CA PRO A 342 -4.46 -1.97 -26.22
C PRO A 342 -5.63 -2.82 -26.71
N ARG A 343 -5.65 -4.13 -26.37
CA ARG A 343 -6.64 -5.11 -26.86
C ARG A 343 -8.06 -4.74 -26.42
N GLN A 344 -8.28 -4.40 -25.14
CA GLN A 344 -9.61 -3.95 -24.67
C GLN A 344 -10.01 -2.59 -25.25
N SER A 345 -9.06 -1.68 -25.50
CA SER A 345 -9.37 -0.37 -26.07
C SER A 345 -9.98 -0.43 -27.46
N GLU A 346 -9.72 -1.47 -28.28
CA GLU A 346 -10.28 -1.63 -29.63
C GLU A 346 -11.82 -1.65 -29.69
N MET A 347 -12.48 -1.97 -28.57
CA MET A 347 -13.94 -1.89 -28.48
C MET A 347 -14.48 -0.47 -28.59
N TRP A 348 -13.70 0.56 -28.24
CA TRP A 348 -14.06 1.99 -28.30
C TRP A 348 -13.07 2.76 -29.21
N PRO A 349 -13.46 3.86 -29.86
CA PRO A 349 -12.54 4.65 -30.68
C PRO A 349 -11.62 5.54 -29.80
N ILE A 350 -10.75 4.92 -29.00
CA ILE A 350 -9.80 5.61 -28.12
C ILE A 350 -8.61 6.11 -28.93
N ALA A 351 -8.35 7.41 -28.86
CA ALA A 351 -7.18 8.01 -29.51
C ALA A 351 -5.88 7.70 -28.74
N PRO A 352 -4.71 7.58 -29.41
CA PRO A 352 -3.42 7.39 -28.75
C PRO A 352 -3.13 8.43 -27.65
N GLU A 353 -3.52 9.69 -27.84
CA GLU A 353 -3.40 10.73 -26.80
C GLU A 353 -4.24 10.44 -25.56
N THR A 354 -5.42 9.84 -25.72
CA THR A 354 -6.26 9.45 -24.58
C THR A 354 -5.66 8.26 -23.84
N ARG A 355 -5.05 7.29 -24.56
CA ARG A 355 -4.31 6.18 -23.95
C ARG A 355 -3.06 6.68 -23.23
N PHE A 356 -2.36 7.68 -23.77
CA PHE A 356 -1.21 8.33 -23.13
C PHE A 356 -1.60 8.98 -21.79
N GLU A 357 -2.68 9.75 -21.77
CA GLU A 357 -3.22 10.36 -20.55
C GLU A 357 -3.73 9.30 -19.55
N ALA A 358 -4.32 8.20 -20.03
CA ALA A 358 -4.79 7.11 -19.17
C ALA A 358 -3.62 6.37 -18.51
N SER A 359 -2.57 6.05 -19.28
CA SER A 359 -1.33 5.45 -18.78
C SER A 359 -0.62 6.38 -17.78
N GLY A 360 -0.63 7.69 -18.05
CA GLY A 360 -0.11 8.69 -17.11
C GLY A 360 -0.91 8.74 -15.81
N ALA A 361 -2.24 8.71 -15.88
CA ALA A 361 -3.10 8.66 -14.71
C ALA A 361 -2.90 7.40 -13.85
N LEU A 362 -2.49 6.28 -14.46
CA LEU A 362 -2.12 5.04 -13.77
C LEU A 362 -0.73 5.11 -13.14
N LEU A 363 0.25 5.70 -13.82
CA LEU A 363 1.56 6.00 -13.24
C LEU A 363 1.43 6.91 -12.01
N ASP A 364 0.72 8.03 -12.15
CA ASP A 364 0.40 8.94 -11.05
C ASP A 364 -0.31 8.23 -9.87
N TYR A 365 -1.17 7.26 -10.18
CA TYR A 365 -1.84 6.45 -9.16
C TYR A 365 -0.85 5.52 -8.46
N GLY A 366 -0.04 4.78 -9.21
CA GLY A 366 1.00 3.89 -8.69
C GLY A 366 1.95 4.62 -7.75
N THR A 367 2.53 5.74 -8.18
CA THR A 367 3.42 6.57 -7.36
C THR A 367 2.75 7.15 -6.10
N GLN A 368 1.50 7.62 -6.18
CA GLN A 368 0.86 8.32 -5.04
C GLN A 368 0.11 7.41 -4.06
N ARG A 369 -0.29 6.20 -4.48
CA ARG A 369 -1.13 5.28 -3.70
C ARG A 369 -0.49 3.92 -3.46
N GLY A 370 0.59 3.60 -4.17
CA GLY A 370 1.10 2.23 -4.31
C GLY A 370 0.20 1.39 -5.22
N GLY A 371 0.81 0.42 -5.91
CA GLY A 371 0.06 -0.64 -6.59
C GLY A 371 0.66 -1.07 -7.92
N ALA A 372 1.48 -2.11 -7.88
CA ALA A 372 2.15 -2.71 -9.05
C ALA A 372 1.20 -2.96 -10.24
N SER A 373 -0.03 -3.43 -10.01
CA SER A 373 -1.05 -3.65 -11.06
C SER A 373 -1.35 -2.40 -11.92
N ALA A 374 -1.36 -1.20 -11.31
CA ALA A 374 -1.56 0.04 -12.07
C ALA A 374 -0.30 0.43 -12.86
N LEU A 375 0.89 0.16 -12.31
CA LEU A 375 2.17 0.42 -12.96
C LEU A 375 2.38 -0.53 -14.15
N TYR A 376 2.05 -1.82 -14.03
CA TYR A 376 2.03 -2.76 -15.15
C TYR A 376 1.11 -2.27 -16.28
N ALA A 377 -0.12 -1.88 -15.97
CA ALA A 377 -1.05 -1.34 -16.97
C ALA A 377 -0.56 -0.02 -17.61
N ALA A 378 0.18 0.82 -16.87
CA ALA A 378 0.84 2.00 -17.42
C ALA A 378 2.02 1.64 -18.35
N ILE A 379 2.84 0.67 -17.96
CA ILE A 379 3.97 0.14 -18.73
C ILE A 379 3.48 -0.42 -20.07
N ASP A 380 2.44 -1.25 -20.07
CA ASP A 380 1.89 -1.84 -21.30
C ASP A 380 1.21 -0.80 -22.20
N GLY A 381 0.51 0.16 -21.59
CA GLY A 381 -0.03 1.33 -22.29
C GLY A 381 1.06 2.13 -23.00
N TYR A 382 2.19 2.42 -22.33
CA TYR A 382 3.31 3.13 -22.95
C TYR A 382 4.08 2.29 -23.97
N ARG A 383 4.32 0.99 -23.72
CA ARG A 383 4.92 0.06 -24.70
C ARG A 383 4.10 0.03 -26.01
N SER A 384 2.78 -0.02 -25.92
CA SER A 384 1.90 0.08 -27.10
C SER A 384 1.96 1.44 -27.79
N LEU A 385 2.05 2.54 -27.05
CA LEU A 385 2.17 3.87 -27.65
C LEU A 385 3.49 4.07 -28.40
N ILE A 386 4.58 3.48 -27.92
CA ILE A 386 5.91 3.51 -28.54
C ILE A 386 5.95 2.63 -29.81
N ARG A 387 5.21 1.52 -29.83
CA ARG A 387 5.18 0.55 -30.93
C ARG A 387 4.20 0.93 -32.05
N ASP A 388 2.95 1.24 -31.69
CA ASP A 388 1.82 1.37 -32.63
C ASP A 388 1.09 2.73 -32.53
N GLY A 389 1.33 3.51 -31.48
CA GLY A 389 0.50 4.69 -31.15
C GLY A 389 1.02 6.03 -31.66
N PHE A 390 2.33 6.26 -31.58
CA PHE A 390 3.01 7.46 -32.06
C PHE A 390 4.27 7.05 -32.84
N GLU A 391 4.51 7.63 -34.01
CA GLU A 391 5.72 7.34 -34.78
C GLU A 391 6.89 8.22 -34.31
N GLN A 392 8.08 7.63 -34.13
CA GLN A 392 9.30 8.35 -33.77
C GLN A 392 9.66 9.46 -34.77
N VAL A 393 9.35 9.29 -36.06
CA VAL A 393 9.71 10.24 -37.13
C VAL A 393 8.68 11.37 -37.30
N SER A 394 7.38 11.06 -37.30
CA SER A 394 6.33 12.07 -37.53
C SER A 394 5.84 12.73 -36.24
N GLU A 395 5.92 12.04 -35.10
CA GLU A 395 5.50 12.52 -33.78
C GLU A 395 6.58 12.39 -32.68
N PRO A 396 7.85 12.78 -32.94
CA PRO A 396 9.00 12.51 -32.07
C PRO A 396 8.80 12.94 -30.61
N LYS A 397 8.08 14.05 -30.38
CA LYS A 397 7.81 14.55 -29.02
C LYS A 397 6.87 13.65 -28.22
N LYS A 398 5.84 13.08 -28.85
CA LYS A 398 4.87 12.20 -28.17
C LYS A 398 5.47 10.81 -27.95
N TRP A 399 6.20 10.31 -28.95
CA TRP A 399 6.97 9.07 -28.85
C TRP A 399 7.99 9.16 -27.71
N ARG A 400 8.84 10.20 -27.69
CA ARG A 400 9.84 10.42 -26.63
C ARG A 400 9.22 10.60 -25.24
N ALA A 401 8.09 11.31 -25.13
CA ALA A 401 7.37 11.42 -23.86
C ALA A 401 6.81 10.07 -23.38
N SER A 402 6.37 9.21 -24.30
CA SER A 402 5.89 7.86 -23.98
C SER A 402 7.03 6.95 -23.51
N ALA A 403 8.19 7.00 -24.18
CA ALA A 403 9.40 6.30 -23.75
C ALA A 403 9.91 6.80 -22.39
N HIS A 404 9.96 8.11 -22.16
CA HIS A 404 10.37 8.67 -20.87
C HIS A 404 9.43 8.26 -19.74
N ASN A 405 8.11 8.24 -19.97
CA ASN A 405 7.15 7.81 -18.96
C ASN A 405 7.11 6.29 -18.76
N LEU A 406 7.43 5.49 -19.79
CA LEU A 406 7.70 4.05 -19.64
C LEU A 406 8.88 3.82 -18.68
N GLY A 407 10.00 4.55 -18.89
CA GLY A 407 11.13 4.53 -17.96
C GLY A 407 10.71 4.88 -16.54
N ASN A 408 9.97 5.97 -16.32
CA ASN A 408 9.47 6.36 -15.00
C ASN A 408 8.61 5.26 -14.34
N ALA A 409 7.73 4.61 -15.12
CA ALA A 409 6.84 3.56 -14.60
C ALA A 409 7.59 2.27 -14.24
N LEU A 410 8.65 1.93 -14.98
CA LEU A 410 9.55 0.83 -14.68
C LEU A 410 10.38 1.10 -13.40
N VAL A 411 10.87 2.33 -13.24
CA VAL A 411 11.58 2.76 -12.02
C VAL A 411 10.70 2.63 -10.78
N GLU A 412 9.51 3.24 -10.83
CA GLU A 412 8.55 3.17 -9.73
C GLU A 412 8.16 1.72 -9.42
N LEU A 413 7.95 0.88 -10.44
CA LEU A 413 7.62 -0.53 -10.24
C LEU A 413 8.77 -1.28 -9.55
N GLY A 414 10.00 -1.16 -10.07
CA GLY A 414 11.19 -1.81 -9.50
C GLY A 414 11.43 -1.41 -8.04
N GLN A 415 11.35 -0.11 -7.75
CA GLN A 415 11.43 0.41 -6.38
C GLN A 415 10.31 -0.11 -5.47
N GLN A 416 9.07 -0.24 -5.96
CA GLN A 416 7.93 -0.73 -5.16
C GLN A 416 7.98 -2.23 -4.86
N ILE A 417 8.50 -3.06 -5.77
CA ILE A 417 8.51 -4.53 -5.61
C ILE A 417 9.87 -5.11 -5.23
N GLY A 418 10.94 -4.31 -5.25
CA GLY A 418 12.30 -4.78 -4.97
C GLY A 418 12.99 -5.48 -6.16
N ASP A 419 12.53 -5.23 -7.39
CA ASP A 419 13.03 -5.89 -8.61
C ASP A 419 14.06 -5.01 -9.36
N PRO A 420 15.37 -5.35 -9.34
CA PRO A 420 16.39 -4.61 -10.07
C PRO A 420 16.28 -4.76 -11.59
N GLU A 421 15.63 -5.80 -12.14
CA GLU A 421 15.47 -5.96 -13.59
C GLU A 421 14.59 -4.85 -14.18
N ARG A 422 13.62 -4.32 -13.43
CA ARG A 422 12.84 -3.14 -13.90
C ARG A 422 13.68 -1.86 -13.95
N LEU A 423 14.72 -1.75 -13.10
CA LEU A 423 15.68 -0.65 -13.20
C LEU A 423 16.64 -0.85 -14.39
N ARG A 424 16.95 -2.09 -14.78
CA ARG A 424 17.67 -2.42 -16.02
C ARG A 424 16.82 -2.16 -17.28
N ASP A 425 15.55 -2.57 -17.30
CA ASP A 425 14.56 -2.22 -18.33
C ASP A 425 14.48 -0.68 -18.51
N ALA A 426 14.38 0.07 -17.42
CA ALA A 426 14.34 1.53 -17.44
C ALA A 426 15.66 2.14 -17.97
N THR A 427 16.78 1.56 -17.57
CA THR A 427 18.13 1.93 -18.03
C THR A 427 18.25 1.83 -19.54
N GLU A 428 17.83 0.71 -20.17
CA GLU A 428 17.86 0.56 -21.62
C GLU A 428 16.98 1.57 -22.36
N ILE A 429 15.85 1.94 -21.78
CA ILE A 429 14.95 2.96 -22.34
C ILE A 429 15.63 4.33 -22.32
N TYR A 430 16.24 4.72 -21.20
CA TYR A 430 16.92 5.99 -21.08
C TYR A 430 18.21 6.07 -21.90
N ASP A 431 19.00 4.99 -21.98
CA ASP A 431 20.21 4.97 -22.80
C ASP A 431 19.88 5.08 -24.30
N ARG A 432 18.77 4.48 -24.77
CA ARG A 432 18.25 4.73 -26.12
C ARG A 432 17.82 6.18 -26.32
N LEU A 433 17.11 6.78 -25.36
CA LEU A 433 16.74 8.20 -25.44
C LEU A 433 17.95 9.15 -25.46
N LEU A 434 19.05 8.79 -24.81
CA LEU A 434 20.31 9.53 -24.85
C LEU A 434 21.11 9.26 -26.14
N ALA A 435 20.99 8.09 -26.77
CA ALA A 435 21.54 7.84 -28.09
C ALA A 435 20.83 8.69 -29.16
N ASP A 436 19.49 8.72 -29.14
CA ASP A 436 18.64 9.49 -30.06
C ASP A 436 18.90 11.00 -30.03
N ASP A 437 19.17 11.57 -28.84
CA ASP A 437 19.50 12.99 -28.72
C ASP A 437 20.86 13.36 -29.37
N GLY A 438 21.79 12.40 -29.43
CA GLY A 438 23.19 12.63 -29.77
C GLY A 438 24.01 13.28 -28.63
N PRO A 439 25.34 13.08 -28.59
CA PRO A 439 26.18 13.48 -27.47
C PRO A 439 26.26 15.00 -27.27
N ASP A 440 26.26 15.77 -28.36
CA ASP A 440 26.49 17.23 -28.35
C ASP A 440 25.20 18.05 -28.08
N ALA A 441 24.05 17.41 -27.91
CA ALA A 441 22.75 18.08 -27.84
C ALA A 441 22.47 18.65 -26.44
N ALA A 442 22.96 19.87 -26.18
CA ALA A 442 22.70 20.65 -24.97
C ALA A 442 21.23 21.13 -24.83
N THR A 443 20.29 20.19 -24.78
CA THR A 443 18.85 20.44 -24.63
C THR A 443 18.38 20.11 -23.21
N ALA A 444 17.37 20.84 -22.72
CA ALA A 444 16.72 20.53 -21.45
C ALA A 444 16.12 19.11 -21.40
N SER A 445 15.75 18.53 -22.55
CA SER A 445 15.29 17.14 -22.58
C SER A 445 16.43 16.16 -22.32
N ARG A 446 17.60 16.36 -22.94
CA ARG A 446 18.78 15.50 -22.71
C ARG A 446 19.24 15.61 -21.26
N PHE A 447 19.34 16.83 -20.72
CA PHE A 447 19.67 17.07 -19.31
C PHE A 447 18.73 16.33 -18.35
N ASN A 448 17.41 16.45 -18.55
CA ASN A 448 16.43 15.73 -17.72
C ASN A 448 16.58 14.21 -17.85
N THR A 449 16.77 13.69 -19.07
CA THR A 449 16.99 12.25 -19.30
C THR A 449 18.26 11.75 -18.62
N MET A 450 19.36 12.51 -18.65
CA MET A 450 20.61 12.16 -17.95
C MET A 450 20.47 12.19 -16.43
N MET A 451 19.78 13.20 -15.88
CA MET A 451 19.48 13.28 -14.45
C MET A 451 18.67 12.08 -13.98
N VAL A 452 17.60 11.71 -14.70
CA VAL A 452 16.79 10.53 -14.33
C VAL A 452 17.62 9.26 -14.50
N ARG A 453 18.35 9.08 -15.61
CA ARG A 453 19.24 7.93 -15.85
C ARG A 453 20.29 7.75 -14.74
N ALA A 454 20.85 8.86 -14.22
CA ALA A 454 21.79 8.85 -13.09
C ALA A 454 21.12 8.40 -11.78
N ASN A 455 19.90 8.88 -11.51
CA ASN A 455 19.11 8.42 -10.37
C ASN A 455 18.83 6.91 -10.47
N VAL A 456 18.34 6.41 -11.61
CA VAL A 456 18.08 4.97 -11.83
C VAL A 456 19.34 4.13 -11.61
N GLN A 457 20.50 4.64 -12.02
CA GLN A 457 21.77 3.95 -11.84
C GLN A 457 22.19 3.88 -10.35
N ALA A 458 21.90 4.92 -9.57
CA ALA A 458 22.13 4.93 -8.13
C ALA A 458 21.12 4.04 -7.38
N ASP A 459 19.85 4.04 -7.79
CA ASP A 459 18.82 3.15 -7.25
C ASP A 459 19.16 1.67 -7.53
N LEU A 460 19.63 1.36 -8.74
CA LEU A 460 20.11 0.02 -9.09
C LEU A 460 21.29 -0.39 -8.20
N ALA A 461 22.28 0.51 -8.03
CA ALA A 461 23.42 0.26 -7.15
C ALA A 461 23.02 -0.01 -5.69
N MET A 462 21.98 0.66 -5.18
CA MET A 462 21.43 0.42 -3.84
C MET A 462 20.75 -0.96 -3.71
N MET A 463 20.25 -1.52 -4.82
CA MET A 463 19.61 -2.84 -4.86
C MET A 463 20.63 -3.97 -5.12
N THR A 464 21.63 -3.74 -5.97
CA THR A 464 22.66 -4.75 -6.33
C THR A 464 23.83 -4.76 -5.35
N GLY A 465 24.11 -3.64 -4.68
CA GLY A 465 25.34 -3.44 -3.89
C GLY A 465 26.60 -3.30 -4.76
N GLU A 466 26.46 -3.18 -6.08
CA GLU A 466 27.59 -3.22 -7.02
C GLU A 466 28.28 -1.86 -7.13
N ARG A 467 29.55 -1.80 -6.70
CA ARG A 467 30.40 -0.61 -6.87
C ARG A 467 30.47 -0.09 -8.32
N PRO A 468 30.54 -0.92 -9.38
CA PRO A 468 30.48 -0.44 -10.76
C PRO A 468 29.22 0.38 -11.09
N ASP A 469 28.07 0.03 -10.50
CA ASP A 469 26.83 0.80 -10.68
C ASP A 469 26.93 2.19 -10.02
N LEU A 470 27.51 2.28 -8.81
CA LEU A 470 27.78 3.57 -8.15
C LEU A 470 28.73 4.44 -8.99
N GLU A 471 29.85 3.87 -9.47
CA GLU A 471 30.81 4.57 -10.33
C GLU A 471 30.12 5.07 -11.62
N LYS A 472 29.20 4.28 -12.19
CA LYS A 472 28.43 4.68 -13.36
C LYS A 472 27.44 5.82 -13.07
N ALA A 473 26.79 5.81 -11.91
CA ALA A 473 25.92 6.90 -11.49
C ALA A 473 26.72 8.21 -11.31
N VAL A 474 27.93 8.15 -10.73
CA VAL A 474 28.85 9.30 -10.61
C VAL A 474 29.24 9.87 -11.98
N GLU A 475 29.57 9.03 -12.97
CA GLU A 475 29.81 9.49 -14.35
C GLU A 475 28.61 10.27 -14.92
N LEU A 476 27.41 9.72 -14.77
CA LEU A 476 26.17 10.29 -15.31
C LEU A 476 25.81 11.62 -14.61
N TYR A 477 25.95 11.72 -13.29
CA TYR A 477 25.75 12.96 -12.54
C TYR A 477 26.75 14.06 -12.96
N ARG A 478 28.06 13.72 -13.05
CA ARG A 478 29.08 14.67 -13.52
C ARG A 478 28.80 15.13 -14.95
N ALA A 479 28.39 14.23 -15.83
CA ALA A 479 28.04 14.57 -17.21
C ALA A 479 26.78 15.48 -17.27
N ALA A 480 25.74 15.21 -16.47
CA ALA A 480 24.56 16.06 -16.37
C ALA A 480 24.91 17.47 -15.83
N LEU A 481 25.77 17.56 -14.81
CA LEU A 481 26.27 18.84 -14.27
C LEU A 481 27.10 19.62 -15.30
N SER A 482 27.90 18.95 -16.14
CA SER A 482 28.65 19.63 -17.21
C SER A 482 27.75 20.24 -18.30
N MET A 483 26.50 19.76 -18.39
CA MET A 483 25.47 20.27 -19.29
C MET A 483 24.57 21.36 -18.69
N SER A 484 24.76 21.74 -17.43
CA SER A 484 23.96 22.79 -16.78
C SER A 484 24.12 24.15 -17.48
N THR A 485 23.15 24.53 -18.31
CA THR A 485 23.07 25.83 -18.97
C THR A 485 22.42 26.88 -18.07
N SER A 486 22.38 28.15 -18.53
CA SER A 486 21.65 29.23 -17.86
C SER A 486 20.15 29.00 -17.68
N ASP A 487 19.59 28.00 -18.38
CA ASP A 487 18.16 27.68 -18.35
C ASP A 487 17.81 26.59 -17.32
N VAL A 488 18.82 25.94 -16.71
CA VAL A 488 18.66 24.98 -15.62
C VAL A 488 18.51 25.74 -14.31
N SER A 489 17.53 25.37 -13.47
CA SER A 489 17.33 26.02 -12.17
C SER A 489 18.52 25.72 -11.23
N PRO A 490 19.03 26.71 -10.46
CA PRO A 490 20.02 26.48 -9.42
C PRO A 490 19.64 25.34 -8.46
N THR A 491 18.35 25.20 -8.16
CA THR A 491 17.82 24.10 -7.32
C THR A 491 18.03 22.72 -7.95
N GLN A 492 17.90 22.58 -9.28
CA GLN A 492 18.14 21.31 -9.98
C GLN A 492 19.63 20.96 -9.99
N THR A 493 20.50 21.94 -10.22
CA THR A 493 21.96 21.80 -10.07
C THR A 493 22.33 21.41 -8.64
N ALA A 494 21.63 21.94 -7.63
CA ALA A 494 21.86 21.55 -6.24
C ALA A 494 21.40 20.12 -5.93
N MET A 495 20.27 19.67 -6.47
CA MET A 495 19.83 18.27 -6.34
C MET A 495 20.83 17.32 -6.99
N LEU A 496 21.31 17.60 -8.20
CA LEU A 496 22.36 16.81 -8.86
C LEU A 496 23.64 16.73 -8.01
N ASN A 497 24.09 17.84 -7.43
CA ASN A 497 25.25 17.84 -6.53
C ASN A 497 24.99 17.11 -5.21
N THR A 498 23.75 17.12 -4.69
CA THR A 498 23.38 16.37 -3.48
C THR A 498 23.41 14.86 -3.75
N ASN A 499 22.85 14.42 -4.88
CA ASN A 499 22.85 13.01 -5.26
C ASN A 499 24.26 12.52 -5.62
N LEU A 500 25.04 13.32 -6.36
CA LEU A 500 26.46 13.05 -6.62
C LEU A 500 27.25 12.90 -5.31
N GLY A 501 27.01 13.78 -4.33
CA GLY A 501 27.63 13.70 -3.00
C GLY A 501 27.23 12.44 -2.23
N ALA A 502 26.01 11.93 -2.40
CA ALA A 502 25.55 10.68 -1.80
C ALA A 502 26.28 9.48 -2.42
N THR A 503 26.19 9.32 -3.74
CA THR A 503 26.85 8.22 -4.45
C THR A 503 28.37 8.22 -4.25
N LEU A 504 29.03 9.39 -4.18
CA LEU A 504 30.44 9.48 -3.82
C LEU A 504 30.72 9.05 -2.37
N ALA A 505 29.84 9.39 -1.41
CA ALA A 505 29.98 8.95 -0.03
C ALA A 505 29.84 7.41 0.09
N ASP A 506 28.89 6.82 -0.63
CA ASP A 506 28.68 5.36 -0.66
C ASP A 506 29.93 4.63 -1.22
N ILE A 507 30.51 5.14 -2.32
CA ILE A 507 31.78 4.62 -2.86
C ILE A 507 32.92 4.80 -1.86
N ALA A 508 32.99 5.96 -1.18
CA ALA A 508 34.03 6.24 -0.20
C ALA A 508 33.94 5.30 1.00
N GLU A 509 32.74 4.95 1.48
CA GLU A 509 32.52 3.98 2.56
C GLU A 509 32.99 2.57 2.15
N ILE A 510 32.62 2.12 0.95
CA ILE A 510 33.05 0.82 0.40
C ILE A 510 34.57 0.75 0.19
N ALA A 511 35.20 1.86 -0.24
CA ALA A 511 36.61 1.92 -0.60
C ALA A 511 37.55 2.34 0.53
N ALA A 512 37.01 2.92 1.62
CA ALA A 512 37.75 3.71 2.62
C ALA A 512 38.67 4.79 2.01
N ASP A 513 38.24 5.44 0.91
CA ASP A 513 39.07 6.37 0.13
C ASP A 513 38.83 7.85 0.52
N GLU A 514 39.83 8.44 1.20
CA GLU A 514 39.84 9.83 1.63
C GLU A 514 39.58 10.84 0.50
N ASN A 515 40.08 10.58 -0.71
CA ASN A 515 39.93 11.51 -1.84
C ASN A 515 38.47 11.55 -2.28
N ILE A 516 37.82 10.39 -2.34
CA ILE A 516 36.40 10.27 -2.73
C ILE A 516 35.52 10.94 -1.66
N THR A 517 35.84 10.80 -0.37
CA THR A 517 35.16 11.56 0.70
C THR A 517 35.30 13.07 0.52
N ARG A 518 36.49 13.56 0.15
CA ARG A 518 36.74 14.99 -0.12
C ARG A 518 35.95 15.47 -1.35
N GLU A 519 35.78 14.65 -2.37
CA GLU A 519 34.89 14.95 -3.50
C GLU A 519 33.40 14.98 -3.09
N ALA A 520 32.93 14.04 -2.27
CA ALA A 520 31.57 14.04 -1.72
C ALA A 520 31.28 15.33 -0.93
N ILE A 521 32.22 15.74 -0.05
CA ILE A 521 32.18 17.00 0.70
C ILE A 521 32.12 18.22 -0.23
N ALA A 522 32.87 18.22 -1.34
CA ALA A 522 32.85 19.29 -2.33
C ALA A 522 31.49 19.38 -3.05
N ALA A 523 30.91 18.24 -3.45
CA ALA A 523 29.59 18.18 -4.08
C ALA A 523 28.50 18.70 -3.13
N TYR A 524 28.45 18.25 -1.86
CA TYR A 524 27.49 18.78 -0.89
C TYR A 524 27.63 20.28 -0.65
N ARG A 525 28.86 20.81 -0.62
CA ARG A 525 29.10 22.26 -0.49
C ARG A 525 28.56 23.03 -1.70
N ALA A 526 28.81 22.55 -2.93
CA ALA A 526 28.28 23.14 -4.15
C ALA A 526 26.73 23.10 -4.23
N ALA A 527 26.10 22.05 -3.68
CA ALA A 527 24.65 22.02 -3.51
C ALA A 527 24.16 23.11 -2.55
N LEU A 528 24.81 23.26 -1.39
CA LEU A 528 24.43 24.23 -0.35
C LEU A 528 24.65 25.69 -0.74
N GLU A 529 25.49 25.99 -1.74
CA GLU A 529 25.59 27.34 -2.34
C GLU A 529 24.31 27.76 -3.08
N ASN A 530 23.51 26.79 -3.53
CA ASN A 530 22.35 27.00 -4.40
C ASN A 530 21.00 26.63 -3.73
N LEU A 531 21.03 26.24 -2.45
CA LEU A 531 19.85 25.91 -1.64
C LEU A 531 19.65 26.97 -0.54
N SER A 532 18.44 27.50 -0.39
CA SER A 532 18.07 28.39 0.69
C SER A 532 17.36 27.65 1.81
N GLN A 533 17.84 27.81 3.04
CA GLN A 533 17.25 27.27 4.27
C GLN A 533 15.77 27.68 4.46
N ALA A 534 15.33 28.79 3.86
CA ALA A 534 13.98 29.33 4.03
C ALA A 534 12.97 28.84 2.96
N THR A 535 13.44 28.43 1.78
CA THR A 535 12.60 28.08 0.63
C THR A 535 12.75 26.62 0.20
N GLU A 536 13.96 26.06 0.30
CA GLU A 536 14.28 24.65 0.03
C GLU A 536 14.69 23.93 1.33
N ALA A 537 14.03 24.28 2.45
CA ALA A 537 14.41 23.91 3.81
C ALA A 537 14.71 22.40 3.99
N GLU A 538 13.86 21.53 3.43
CA GLU A 538 14.01 20.07 3.51
C GLU A 538 15.29 19.60 2.82
N THR A 539 15.46 19.90 1.53
CA THR A 539 16.65 19.58 0.73
C THR A 539 17.92 20.17 1.33
N TRP A 540 17.85 21.42 1.81
CA TRP A 540 18.97 22.07 2.50
C TRP A 540 19.36 21.32 3.77
N SER A 541 18.39 20.91 4.61
CA SER A 541 18.66 20.14 5.83
C SER A 541 19.26 18.76 5.54
N MET A 542 18.89 18.16 4.41
CA MET A 542 19.43 16.88 3.94
C MET A 542 20.87 17.03 3.46
N ALA A 543 21.16 18.03 2.63
CA ALA A 543 22.52 18.32 2.19
C ALA A 543 23.45 18.69 3.36
N GLN A 544 22.96 19.43 4.38
CA GLN A 544 23.72 19.68 5.62
C GLN A 544 23.97 18.39 6.41
N ASN A 545 22.96 17.53 6.57
CA ASN A 545 23.12 16.28 7.31
C ASN A 545 24.13 15.34 6.65
N ASN A 546 24.06 15.21 5.33
CA ASN A 546 24.93 14.29 4.59
C ASN A 546 26.36 14.85 4.44
N LEU A 547 26.52 16.18 4.35
CA LEU A 547 27.81 16.84 4.54
C LEU A 547 28.39 16.53 5.93
N GLY A 548 27.55 16.50 6.96
CA GLY A 548 27.91 16.10 8.32
C GLY A 548 28.46 14.68 8.39
N ASN A 549 27.78 13.70 7.77
CA ASN A 549 28.25 12.32 7.67
C ASN A 549 29.64 12.27 7.01
N ALA A 550 29.77 12.78 5.78
CA ALA A 550 31.01 12.71 5.03
C ALA A 550 32.19 13.40 5.76
N LEU A 551 31.94 14.47 6.50
CA LEU A 551 32.94 15.11 7.37
C LEU A 551 33.30 14.24 8.60
N ALA A 552 32.33 13.52 9.18
CA ALA A 552 32.57 12.61 10.29
C ALA A 552 33.37 11.37 9.87
N ASP A 553 33.15 10.86 8.65
CA ASP A 553 33.87 9.71 8.11
C ASP A 553 35.28 10.11 7.68
N LEU A 554 35.44 11.27 7.02
CA LEU A 554 36.75 11.86 6.76
C LEU A 554 37.57 12.01 8.05
N GLY A 555 36.99 12.62 9.08
CA GLY A 555 37.67 12.82 10.36
C GLY A 555 37.91 11.53 11.15
N HIS A 556 37.10 10.49 10.93
CA HIS A 556 37.34 9.16 11.48
C HIS A 556 38.55 8.49 10.84
N TRP A 557 38.63 8.43 9.51
CA TRP A 557 39.70 7.72 8.80
C TRP A 557 41.04 8.46 8.87
N THR A 558 41.01 9.80 8.82
CA THR A 558 42.23 10.64 8.89
C THR A 558 42.65 11.00 10.32
N GLN A 559 41.82 10.67 11.33
CA GLN A 559 41.97 11.13 12.72
C GLN A 559 42.00 12.67 12.83
N ASP A 560 41.27 13.37 11.96
CA ASP A 560 41.16 14.84 11.91
C ASP A 560 40.02 15.34 12.81
N ALA A 561 40.40 15.97 13.93
CA ALA A 561 39.48 16.58 14.87
C ALA A 561 38.74 17.80 14.28
N ASP A 562 39.34 18.55 13.34
CA ASP A 562 38.69 19.70 12.73
C ASP A 562 37.63 19.28 11.69
N ALA A 563 37.85 18.17 10.97
CA ALA A 563 36.81 17.56 10.15
C ALA A 563 35.61 17.10 11.00
N LEU A 564 35.86 16.45 12.15
CA LEU A 564 34.81 16.08 13.10
C LEU A 564 34.07 17.30 13.68
N ARG A 565 34.78 18.37 14.08
CA ARG A 565 34.13 19.63 14.53
C ARG A 565 33.30 20.27 13.42
N ALA A 566 33.75 20.22 12.17
CA ALA A 566 32.97 20.70 11.02
C ALA A 566 31.71 19.84 10.76
N SER A 567 31.77 18.53 11.01
CA SER A 567 30.59 17.65 10.99
C SER A 567 29.53 18.09 12.01
N LEU A 568 29.94 18.39 13.25
CA LEU A 568 29.03 18.88 14.30
C LEU A 568 28.30 20.16 13.89
N VAL A 569 28.99 21.09 13.22
CA VAL A 569 28.38 22.32 12.70
C VAL A 569 27.35 22.03 11.60
N ALA A 570 27.61 21.04 10.73
CA ALA A 570 26.70 20.66 9.65
C ALA A 570 25.45 19.92 10.19
N HIS A 571 25.61 18.99 11.13
CA HIS A 571 24.48 18.35 11.81
C HIS A 571 23.65 19.34 12.64
N GLY A 572 24.31 20.24 13.39
CA GLY A 572 23.63 21.31 14.13
C GLY A 572 22.76 22.17 13.21
N ARG A 573 23.27 22.53 12.03
CA ARG A 573 22.50 23.23 10.99
C ARG A 573 21.31 22.43 10.46
N ALA A 574 21.47 21.14 10.22
CA ALA A 574 20.34 20.29 9.82
C ALA A 574 19.23 20.28 10.90
N LEU A 575 19.61 20.27 12.18
CA LEU A 575 18.73 20.29 13.36
C LEU A 575 18.08 21.67 13.62
N GLU A 576 18.49 22.76 12.96
CA GLU A 576 17.75 24.03 12.98
C GLU A 576 16.42 23.92 12.21
N VAL A 577 16.35 23.04 11.21
CA VAL A 577 15.20 22.85 10.32
C VAL A 577 14.42 21.58 10.65
N ARG A 578 15.15 20.48 10.86
CA ARG A 578 14.59 19.20 11.30
C ARG A 578 14.22 19.34 12.77
N THR A 579 12.97 19.10 13.14
CA THR A 579 12.51 19.22 14.53
C THR A 579 11.53 18.10 14.88
N VAL A 580 11.45 17.77 16.16
CA VAL A 580 10.44 16.83 16.71
C VAL A 580 9.01 17.19 16.27
N ALA A 581 8.70 18.48 16.13
CA ALA A 581 7.36 18.96 15.80
C ALA A 581 7.01 18.87 14.30
N THR A 582 8.00 18.85 13.41
CA THR A 582 7.79 18.89 11.95
C THR A 582 8.20 17.60 11.24
N THR A 583 9.30 16.99 11.67
CA THR A 583 10.04 15.93 10.97
C THR A 583 10.74 15.00 11.98
N PRO A 584 9.99 14.37 12.92
CA PRO A 584 10.58 13.70 14.08
C PRO A 584 11.59 12.60 13.73
N LEU A 585 11.34 11.80 12.69
CA LEU A 585 12.27 10.74 12.25
C LEU A 585 13.57 11.30 11.68
N LEU A 586 13.49 12.32 10.81
CA LEU A 586 14.69 12.98 10.26
C LEU A 586 15.48 13.73 11.36
N TRP A 587 14.79 14.27 12.37
CA TRP A 587 15.43 14.84 13.54
C TRP A 587 16.16 13.76 14.34
N ALA A 588 15.53 12.63 14.66
CA ALA A 588 16.16 11.54 15.40
C ALA A 588 17.38 10.95 14.66
N MET A 589 17.30 10.84 13.33
CA MET A 589 18.44 10.46 12.49
C MET A 589 19.58 11.48 12.58
N SER A 590 19.28 12.78 12.44
CA SER A 590 20.30 13.83 12.58
C SER A 590 20.89 13.91 14.00
N GLN A 591 20.11 13.60 15.04
CA GLN A 591 20.63 13.48 16.42
C GLN A 591 21.56 12.28 16.59
N THR A 592 21.22 11.14 15.98
CA THR A 592 22.08 9.94 15.97
C THR A 592 23.40 10.22 15.26
N ASN A 593 23.39 10.94 14.14
CA ASN A 593 24.60 11.26 13.38
C ASN A 593 25.46 12.31 14.12
N MET A 594 24.84 13.31 14.75
CA MET A 594 25.50 14.23 15.68
C MET A 594 26.21 13.46 16.82
N ALA A 595 25.52 12.49 17.43
CA ALA A 595 26.08 11.66 18.49
C ALA A 595 27.24 10.76 18.01
N ASN A 596 27.16 10.19 16.80
CA ASN A 596 28.26 9.44 16.18
C ASN A 596 29.52 10.34 16.04
N ALA A 597 29.35 11.56 15.53
CA ALA A 597 30.45 12.52 15.37
C ALA A 597 31.02 12.99 16.72
N LEU A 598 30.16 13.26 17.72
CA LEU A 598 30.58 13.60 19.09
C LEU A 598 31.37 12.46 19.74
N SER A 599 30.90 11.21 19.64
CA SER A 599 31.56 10.03 20.20
C SER A 599 32.94 9.79 19.55
N ARG A 600 33.02 9.87 18.21
CA ARG A 600 34.31 9.79 17.47
C ARG A 600 35.29 10.88 17.93
N LEU A 601 34.83 12.12 18.09
CA LEU A 601 35.65 13.24 18.54
C LEU A 601 36.06 13.13 20.02
N ALA A 602 35.16 12.67 20.88
CA ALA A 602 35.42 12.40 22.28
C ALA A 602 36.52 11.35 22.47
N LYS A 603 36.52 10.27 21.67
CA LYS A 603 37.60 9.26 21.67
C LYS A 603 38.94 9.84 21.23
N LEU A 604 38.95 10.64 20.17
CA LEU A 604 40.15 11.25 19.61
C LEU A 604 40.80 12.27 20.58
N GLU A 605 39.99 13.11 21.22
CA GLU A 605 40.46 14.10 22.20
C GLU A 605 40.59 13.54 23.63
N LYS A 606 40.05 12.35 23.90
CA LYS A 606 39.89 11.73 25.24
C LYS A 606 39.06 12.60 26.20
N ASP A 607 37.99 13.19 25.67
CA ASP A 607 37.07 14.08 26.37
C ASP A 607 35.81 13.31 26.78
N SER A 608 35.70 12.99 28.08
CA SER A 608 34.53 12.26 28.62
C SER A 608 33.25 13.08 28.63
N ASP A 609 33.33 14.40 28.67
CA ASP A 609 32.18 15.26 28.87
C ASP A 609 31.45 15.45 27.53
N ARG A 610 32.23 15.44 26.43
CA ARG A 610 31.69 15.33 25.06
C ARG A 610 31.12 13.95 24.73
N LEU A 611 31.58 12.90 25.43
CA LEU A 611 30.97 11.58 25.33
C LEU A 611 29.61 11.53 26.04
N GLU A 612 29.45 12.23 27.16
CA GLU A 612 28.14 12.45 27.80
C GLU A 612 27.21 13.29 26.91
N GLU A 613 27.74 14.28 26.18
CA GLU A 613 26.98 15.00 25.14
C GLU A 613 26.47 14.03 24.06
N ALA A 614 27.33 13.13 23.56
CA ALA A 614 26.92 12.08 22.61
C ALA A 614 25.79 11.18 23.17
N ILE A 615 25.92 10.73 24.41
CA ILE A 615 24.89 9.91 25.12
C ILE A 615 23.56 10.67 25.21
N SER A 616 23.59 11.97 25.50
CA SER A 616 22.40 12.84 25.49
C SER A 616 21.72 12.88 24.11
N HIS A 617 22.50 13.04 23.04
CA HIS A 617 21.99 13.05 21.67
C HIS A 617 21.41 11.68 21.22
N TYR A 618 22.04 10.55 21.55
CA TYR A 618 21.46 9.23 21.29
C TYR A 618 20.16 8.99 22.09
N THR A 619 20.13 9.38 23.37
CA THR A 619 18.93 9.27 24.22
C THR A 619 17.78 10.11 23.66
N ALA A 620 18.09 11.30 23.14
CA ALA A 620 17.13 12.16 22.46
C ALA A 620 16.57 11.49 21.19
N ALA A 621 17.41 10.88 20.35
CA ALA A 621 16.97 10.14 19.17
C ALA A 621 16.10 8.92 19.54
N GLN A 622 16.54 8.13 20.51
CA GLN A 622 15.82 6.96 21.02
C GLN A 622 14.40 7.29 21.48
N SER A 623 14.17 8.48 22.07
CA SER A 623 12.83 8.90 22.51
C SER A 623 11.78 9.01 21.39
N ILE A 624 12.21 9.02 20.12
CA ILE A 624 11.35 9.03 18.94
C ILE A 624 11.16 7.63 18.35
N TYR A 625 12.20 6.80 18.37
CA TYR A 625 12.14 5.41 17.88
C TYR A 625 11.37 4.54 18.89
N GLN A 626 10.05 4.41 18.73
CA GLN A 626 9.30 3.44 19.53
C GLN A 626 9.70 2.02 19.12
N ARG A 627 9.98 1.16 20.11
CA ARG A 627 10.53 -0.19 19.92
C ARG A 627 9.64 -1.07 19.03
N GLU A 628 8.33 -0.88 19.12
CA GLU A 628 7.32 -1.63 18.38
C GLU A 628 7.21 -1.17 16.91
N ASP A 629 7.38 0.14 16.65
CA ASP A 629 7.23 0.73 15.31
C ASP A 629 8.55 0.73 14.51
N PHE A 630 9.69 0.88 15.20
CA PHE A 630 11.04 1.02 14.62
C PHE A 630 12.06 0.12 15.35
N PRO A 631 11.86 -1.21 15.40
CA PRO A 631 12.70 -2.12 16.20
C PRO A 631 14.18 -2.09 15.80
N ARG A 632 14.47 -1.84 14.51
CA ARG A 632 15.84 -1.72 13.96
C ARG A 632 16.54 -0.47 14.50
N ASP A 633 15.93 0.69 14.29
CA ASP A 633 16.50 2.01 14.64
C ASP A 633 16.61 2.19 16.15
N TRP A 634 15.63 1.67 16.91
CA TRP A 634 15.69 1.61 18.36
C TRP A 634 16.86 0.73 18.86
N SER A 635 17.04 -0.46 18.29
CA SER A 635 18.16 -1.35 18.65
C SER A 635 19.53 -0.82 18.21
N TRP A 636 19.58 0.00 17.16
CA TRP A 636 20.79 0.72 16.77
C TRP A 636 21.13 1.82 17.78
N ALA A 637 20.15 2.64 18.19
CA ALA A 637 20.35 3.66 19.22
C ALA A 637 20.77 3.05 20.57
N GLU A 638 20.14 1.95 21.01
CA GLU A 638 20.54 1.16 22.19
C GLU A 638 21.99 0.67 22.09
N ALA A 639 22.40 0.09 20.96
CA ALA A 639 23.78 -0.39 20.79
C ALA A 639 24.81 0.74 20.79
N SER A 640 24.51 1.90 20.20
CA SER A 640 25.38 3.08 20.22
C SER A 640 25.46 3.73 21.61
N LEU A 641 24.37 3.69 22.39
CA LEU A 641 24.38 4.04 23.82
C LEU A 641 25.29 3.09 24.60
N ALA A 642 25.15 1.77 24.41
CA ALA A 642 25.98 0.77 25.05
C ALA A 642 27.48 0.98 24.76
N ALA A 643 27.84 1.16 23.48
CA ALA A 643 29.21 1.46 23.08
C ALA A 643 29.74 2.73 23.78
N SER A 644 28.98 3.81 23.76
CA SER A 644 29.38 5.08 24.38
C SER A 644 29.53 4.98 25.91
N HIS A 645 28.71 4.16 26.57
CA HIS A 645 28.86 3.87 28.00
C HIS A 645 30.08 2.98 28.31
N ILE A 646 30.45 2.04 27.43
CA ILE A 646 31.71 1.28 27.54
C ILE A 646 32.92 2.22 27.43
N ASP A 647 32.92 3.11 26.44
CA ASP A 647 33.98 4.12 26.28
C ASP A 647 34.07 5.03 27.51
N LEU A 648 32.94 5.45 28.09
CA LEU A 648 32.89 6.28 29.28
C LEU A 648 33.44 5.54 30.51
N GLY A 649 33.06 4.26 30.67
CA GLY A 649 33.59 3.37 31.69
C GLY A 649 35.11 3.21 31.58
N HIS A 650 35.66 3.10 30.37
CA HIS A 650 37.12 3.08 30.16
C HIS A 650 37.79 4.44 30.44
N MET A 651 37.19 5.56 30.05
CA MET A 651 37.77 6.90 30.28
C MET A 651 37.77 7.30 31.76
N ARG A 652 36.72 6.97 32.50
CA ARG A 652 36.52 7.37 33.91
C ARG A 652 36.81 6.25 34.92
N SER A 653 37.10 5.03 34.48
CA SER A 653 37.17 3.82 35.32
C SER A 653 35.88 3.57 36.11
N ASP A 654 34.74 3.81 35.45
CA ASP A 654 33.40 3.79 36.04
C ASP A 654 32.70 2.43 35.81
N THR A 655 32.41 1.72 36.89
CA THR A 655 31.69 0.43 36.86
C THR A 655 30.20 0.58 36.55
N ASP A 656 29.57 1.67 36.98
CA ASP A 656 28.14 1.89 36.78
C ASP A 656 27.85 2.17 35.29
N ALA A 657 28.79 2.79 34.58
CA ALA A 657 28.77 2.93 33.14
C ALA A 657 28.79 1.57 32.42
N PHE A 658 29.60 0.60 32.86
CA PHE A 658 29.62 -0.75 32.26
C PHE A 658 28.33 -1.54 32.52
N GLU A 659 27.76 -1.50 33.73
CA GLU A 659 26.45 -2.14 34.01
C GLU A 659 25.31 -1.47 33.22
N THR A 660 25.37 -0.15 33.03
CA THR A 660 24.46 0.59 32.15
C THR A 660 24.60 0.14 30.70
N ALA A 661 25.83 -0.05 30.21
CA ALA A 661 26.07 -0.57 28.86
C ALA A 661 25.53 -1.99 28.66
N ILE A 662 25.62 -2.87 29.67
CA ILE A 662 25.04 -4.23 29.61
C ILE A 662 23.51 -4.14 29.45
N THR A 663 22.86 -3.24 30.18
CA THR A 663 21.41 -3.03 30.08
C THR A 663 20.98 -2.63 28.67
N TYR A 664 21.68 -1.68 28.04
CA TYR A 664 21.45 -1.27 26.66
C TYR A 664 21.79 -2.39 25.64
N CYS A 665 22.84 -3.19 25.90
CA CYS A 665 23.14 -4.35 25.07
C CYS A 665 21.99 -5.38 25.08
N ASP A 666 21.40 -5.67 26.25
CA ASP A 666 20.30 -6.63 26.36
C ASP A 666 19.01 -6.13 25.69
N GLY A 667 18.76 -4.82 25.71
CA GLY A 667 17.71 -4.18 24.92
C GLY A 667 17.91 -4.40 23.41
N ALA A 668 19.07 -4.00 22.88
CA ALA A 668 19.44 -4.17 21.47
C ALA A 668 19.48 -5.64 21.02
N ILE A 669 20.04 -6.57 21.81
CA ILE A 669 20.05 -8.01 21.53
C ILE A 669 18.62 -8.54 21.39
N GLY A 670 17.71 -8.12 22.29
CA GLY A 670 16.30 -8.51 22.23
C GLY A 670 15.59 -7.97 20.98
N GLY A 671 15.87 -6.73 20.58
CA GLY A 671 15.29 -6.13 19.38
C GLY A 671 15.80 -6.75 18.08
N TYR A 672 17.12 -6.91 17.92
CA TYR A 672 17.70 -7.59 16.76
C TYR A 672 17.30 -9.07 16.66
N ALA A 673 17.09 -9.75 17.79
CA ALA A 673 16.54 -11.11 17.78
C ALA A 673 15.08 -11.15 17.29
N SER A 674 14.25 -10.15 17.64
CA SER A 674 12.88 -10.07 17.14
C SER A 674 12.75 -9.61 15.67
N ALA A 675 13.80 -8.99 15.12
CA ALA A 675 13.88 -8.54 13.73
C ALA A 675 14.66 -9.49 12.81
N ASP A 676 15.02 -10.69 13.31
CA ASP A 676 15.86 -11.70 12.65
C ASP A 676 17.16 -11.15 12.04
N MET A 677 17.90 -10.37 12.84
CA MET A 677 19.18 -9.76 12.45
C MET A 677 20.36 -10.38 13.22
N PRO A 678 20.74 -11.64 12.93
CA PRO A 678 21.74 -12.36 13.72
C PRO A 678 23.15 -11.72 13.65
N ALA A 679 23.51 -11.09 12.54
CA ALA A 679 24.76 -10.32 12.40
C ALA A 679 24.87 -9.18 13.41
N LYS A 680 23.85 -8.30 13.44
CA LYS A 680 23.78 -7.16 14.37
C LYS A 680 23.68 -7.64 15.81
N LYS A 681 22.96 -8.73 16.08
CA LYS A 681 22.92 -9.39 17.40
C LYS A 681 24.30 -9.86 17.86
N ALA A 682 25.08 -10.53 17.00
CA ALA A 682 26.43 -11.00 17.33
C ALA A 682 27.40 -9.84 17.60
N TRP A 683 27.30 -8.74 16.83
CA TRP A 683 28.06 -7.51 17.10
C TRP A 683 27.74 -6.91 18.48
N VAL A 684 26.46 -6.78 18.86
CA VAL A 684 26.08 -6.29 20.21
C VAL A 684 26.48 -7.27 21.32
N GLN A 685 26.49 -8.58 21.07
CA GLN A 685 27.09 -9.54 21.99
C GLN A 685 28.58 -9.24 22.22
N GLY A 686 29.34 -8.91 21.17
CA GLY A 686 30.72 -8.41 21.30
C GLY A 686 30.83 -7.18 22.23
N LEU A 687 29.93 -6.19 22.08
CA LEU A 687 29.87 -5.03 22.98
C LEU A 687 29.58 -5.44 24.44
N LYS A 688 28.60 -6.32 24.68
CA LYS A 688 28.29 -6.83 26.02
C LYS A 688 29.48 -7.58 26.64
N GLY A 689 30.21 -8.35 25.85
CA GLY A 689 31.45 -8.99 26.27
C GLY A 689 32.51 -7.97 26.71
N ASN A 690 32.69 -6.87 25.97
CA ASN A 690 33.62 -5.79 26.33
C ASN A 690 33.21 -5.10 27.66
N ALA A 691 31.92 -4.84 27.89
CA ALA A 691 31.43 -4.28 29.15
C ALA A 691 31.70 -5.21 30.34
N LEU A 692 31.45 -6.53 30.18
CA LEU A 692 31.73 -7.55 31.19
C LEU A 692 33.24 -7.68 31.49
N VAL A 693 34.10 -7.53 30.49
CA VAL A 693 35.56 -7.44 30.67
C VAL A 693 35.95 -6.19 31.49
N GLY A 694 35.33 -5.04 31.23
CA GLY A 694 35.50 -3.82 32.04
C GLY A 694 35.16 -4.03 33.52
N LEU A 695 34.16 -4.85 33.80
CA LEU A 695 33.75 -5.28 35.15
C LEU A 695 34.55 -6.46 35.73
N ARG A 696 35.57 -6.98 35.01
CA ARG A 696 36.33 -8.19 35.35
C ARG A 696 35.46 -9.46 35.49
N ARG A 697 34.25 -9.49 34.90
CA ARG A 697 33.29 -10.61 34.89
C ARG A 697 33.60 -11.60 33.76
N PHE A 698 34.80 -12.18 33.79
CA PHE A 698 35.36 -12.93 32.66
C PHE A 698 34.60 -14.20 32.25
N ASP A 699 34.03 -14.95 33.21
CA ASP A 699 33.22 -16.14 32.89
C ASP A 699 31.97 -15.78 32.06
N GLU A 700 31.29 -14.69 32.42
CA GLU A 700 30.12 -14.20 31.65
C GLU A 700 30.54 -13.61 30.30
N ALA A 701 31.66 -12.88 30.24
CA ALA A 701 32.21 -12.36 28.99
C ALA A 701 32.54 -13.51 28.02
N LEU A 702 33.12 -14.61 28.52
CA LEU A 702 33.46 -15.80 27.74
C LEU A 702 32.25 -16.40 27.03
N ASP A 703 31.14 -16.59 27.75
CA ASP A 703 29.91 -17.16 27.19
C ASP A 703 29.28 -16.24 26.13
N VAL A 704 29.32 -14.92 26.35
CA VAL A 704 28.79 -13.93 25.40
C VAL A 704 29.65 -13.87 24.13
N PHE A 705 30.99 -13.86 24.24
CA PHE A 705 31.87 -13.90 23.05
C PHE A 705 31.74 -15.22 22.27
N ARG A 706 31.53 -16.35 22.97
CA ARG A 706 31.22 -17.63 22.31
C ARG A 706 29.89 -17.58 21.57
N ALA A 707 28.87 -16.94 22.14
CA ALA A 707 27.59 -16.76 21.48
C ALA A 707 27.72 -15.90 20.21
N ALA A 708 28.48 -14.80 20.25
CA ALA A 708 28.78 -13.99 19.05
C ALA A 708 29.51 -14.82 17.97
N ARG A 709 30.58 -15.53 18.35
CA ARG A 709 31.38 -16.36 17.42
C ARG A 709 30.64 -17.58 16.87
N SER A 710 29.55 -18.03 17.51
CA SER A 710 28.73 -19.13 16.99
C SER A 710 28.02 -18.81 15.67
N TRP A 711 27.87 -17.51 15.34
CA TRP A 711 27.30 -17.04 14.07
C TRP A 711 28.33 -16.39 13.15
N GLN A 712 29.40 -15.82 13.71
CA GLN A 712 30.44 -15.11 12.95
C GLN A 712 31.54 -16.05 12.40
N SER A 713 31.94 -15.80 11.16
CA SER A 713 33.18 -16.28 10.53
C SER A 713 34.01 -15.09 10.05
N TYR A 714 35.24 -15.34 9.59
CA TYR A 714 36.02 -14.30 8.91
C TYR A 714 35.28 -13.77 7.67
N ASP A 715 34.71 -14.66 6.86
CA ASP A 715 34.05 -14.29 5.60
C ASP A 715 32.80 -13.43 5.79
N ASN A 716 32.04 -13.61 6.88
CA ASN A 716 30.77 -12.91 7.11
C ASN A 716 30.86 -11.69 8.05
N ALA A 717 31.96 -11.52 8.78
CA ALA A 717 32.10 -10.48 9.81
C ALA A 717 33.48 -9.80 9.89
N GLY A 718 34.48 -10.24 9.11
CA GLY A 718 35.76 -9.52 8.95
C GLY A 718 36.44 -9.15 10.28
N ASP A 719 36.68 -7.85 10.50
CA ASP A 719 37.38 -7.39 11.71
C ASP A 719 36.54 -7.54 13.00
N ASP A 720 35.20 -7.57 12.94
CA ASP A 720 34.36 -7.81 14.13
C ASP A 720 34.58 -9.23 14.68
N TRP A 721 34.77 -10.22 13.81
CA TRP A 721 35.12 -11.59 14.18
C TRP A 721 36.56 -11.69 14.72
N ILE A 722 37.50 -10.94 14.12
CA ILE A 722 38.89 -10.82 14.60
C ILE A 722 38.91 -10.22 16.02
N MET A 723 38.19 -9.12 16.25
CA MET A 723 38.09 -8.46 17.56
C MET A 723 37.44 -9.38 18.60
N SER A 724 36.30 -9.97 18.27
CA SER A 724 35.58 -10.88 19.18
C SER A 724 36.42 -12.11 19.54
N THR A 725 37.17 -12.66 18.57
CA THR A 725 38.12 -13.75 18.77
C THR A 725 39.30 -13.35 19.66
N ASN A 726 39.87 -12.16 19.44
CA ASN A 726 40.98 -11.65 20.23
C ASN A 726 40.56 -11.46 21.71
N ASN A 727 39.37 -10.88 21.92
CA ASN A 727 38.85 -10.62 23.25
C ASN A 727 38.40 -11.91 23.96
N LEU A 728 37.87 -12.89 23.22
CA LEU A 728 37.61 -14.25 23.71
C LEU A 728 38.89 -14.92 24.24
N ALA A 729 39.98 -14.84 23.47
CA ALA A 729 41.27 -15.41 23.87
C ALA A 729 41.88 -14.69 25.09
N ALA A 730 41.72 -13.37 25.19
CA ALA A 730 42.11 -12.59 26.37
C ALA A 730 41.30 -12.98 27.63
N CYS A 731 39.99 -13.24 27.49
CA CYS A 731 39.16 -13.76 28.60
C CYS A 731 39.63 -15.15 29.05
N LEU A 732 39.95 -16.04 28.10
CA LEU A 732 40.50 -17.36 28.42
C LEU A 732 41.85 -17.28 29.14
N LEU A 733 42.71 -16.31 28.79
CA LEU A 733 43.97 -16.04 29.49
C LEU A 733 43.73 -15.60 30.96
N GLU A 734 42.86 -14.62 31.21
CA GLU A 734 42.54 -14.13 32.56
C GLU A 734 41.89 -15.23 33.44
N LEU A 735 41.20 -16.20 32.82
CA LEU A 735 40.68 -17.41 33.46
C LEU A 735 41.71 -18.54 33.62
N GLY A 736 42.98 -18.32 33.23
CA GLY A 736 44.08 -19.31 33.31
C GLY A 736 44.04 -20.41 32.25
N ARG A 737 43.09 -20.38 31.31
CA ARG A 737 42.81 -21.42 30.29
C ARG A 737 43.71 -21.27 29.06
N HIS A 738 45.03 -21.24 29.30
CA HIS A 738 46.05 -20.98 28.30
C HIS A 738 45.96 -21.89 27.05
N ASP A 739 45.77 -23.20 27.23
CA ASP A 739 45.59 -24.17 26.13
C ASP A 739 44.43 -23.80 25.18
N GLU A 740 43.27 -23.44 25.74
CA GLU A 740 42.09 -23.08 24.96
C GLU A 740 42.26 -21.74 24.25
N ALA A 741 42.93 -20.78 24.89
CA ALA A 741 43.22 -19.47 24.29
C ALA A 741 44.16 -19.61 23.08
N ILE A 742 45.22 -20.41 23.22
CA ILE A 742 46.17 -20.74 22.14
C ILE A 742 45.45 -21.49 21.00
N ALA A 743 44.61 -22.47 21.32
CA ALA A 743 43.83 -23.20 20.32
C ALA A 743 42.88 -22.26 19.54
N THR A 744 42.15 -21.39 20.24
CA THR A 744 41.18 -20.43 19.66
C THR A 744 41.84 -19.47 18.67
N LEU A 745 43.06 -18.99 18.98
CA LEU A 745 43.82 -18.08 18.12
C LEU A 745 44.48 -18.81 16.95
N ARG A 746 45.01 -20.02 17.16
CA ARG A 746 45.57 -20.84 16.07
C ARG A 746 44.50 -21.29 15.08
N GLU A 747 43.31 -21.65 15.55
CA GLU A 747 42.13 -21.91 14.70
C GLU A 747 41.79 -20.68 13.85
N ALA A 748 41.78 -19.50 14.47
CA ALA A 748 41.46 -18.26 13.75
C ALA A 748 42.52 -17.87 12.71
N LEU A 749 43.81 -18.03 13.03
CA LEU A 749 44.91 -17.80 12.10
C LEU A 749 44.97 -18.80 10.94
N LEU A 750 44.31 -19.95 11.05
CA LEU A 750 44.14 -20.91 9.95
C LEU A 750 42.95 -20.60 9.04
N ALA A 751 42.00 -19.78 9.52
CA ALA A 751 40.77 -19.41 8.79
C ALA A 751 40.90 -18.09 8.01
N VAL A 752 42.03 -17.38 8.13
CA VAL A 752 42.32 -16.10 7.45
C VAL A 752 43.36 -16.31 6.34
N PRO A 753 43.28 -15.57 5.22
CA PRO A 753 44.20 -15.74 4.09
C PRO A 753 45.59 -15.13 4.33
N ASP A 754 45.69 -14.11 5.20
CA ASP A 754 46.92 -13.40 5.55
C ASP A 754 47.17 -13.43 7.07
N ASP A 755 48.44 -13.25 7.49
CA ASP A 755 48.81 -13.11 8.90
C ASP A 755 48.19 -11.83 9.49
N ILE A 756 47.25 -11.98 10.42
CA ILE A 756 46.59 -10.88 11.12
C ILE A 756 47.45 -10.49 12.34
N PRO A 757 48.17 -9.34 12.33
CA PRO A 757 49.17 -9.04 13.36
C PRO A 757 48.57 -8.93 14.76
N ARG A 758 47.29 -8.55 14.87
CA ARG A 758 46.53 -8.49 16.13
C ARG A 758 46.43 -9.88 16.78
N LEU A 759 46.00 -10.89 16.03
CA LEU A 759 45.85 -12.27 16.52
C LEU A 759 47.20 -12.91 16.82
N SER A 760 48.18 -12.76 15.93
CA SER A 760 49.53 -13.33 16.10
C SER A 760 50.30 -12.69 17.25
N SER A 761 50.12 -11.39 17.51
CA SER A 761 50.69 -10.73 18.70
C SER A 761 50.08 -11.29 19.99
N THR A 762 48.76 -11.38 20.07
CA THR A 762 48.06 -11.93 21.25
C THR A 762 48.43 -13.41 21.48
N LEU A 763 48.55 -14.21 20.42
CA LEU A 763 49.00 -15.60 20.50
C LEU A 763 50.41 -15.68 21.11
N THR A 764 51.34 -14.86 20.63
CA THR A 764 52.72 -14.80 21.14
C THR A 764 52.77 -14.45 22.63
N VAL A 765 51.94 -13.50 23.08
CA VAL A 765 51.84 -13.11 24.50
C VAL A 765 51.30 -14.26 25.36
N ILE A 766 50.26 -14.96 24.90
CA ILE A 766 49.64 -16.07 25.64
C ILE A 766 50.58 -17.28 25.69
N GLU A 767 51.30 -17.60 24.61
CA GLU A 767 52.31 -18.66 24.59
C GLU A 767 53.46 -18.36 25.58
N ALA A 768 53.92 -17.10 25.67
CA ALA A 768 54.91 -16.69 26.66
C ALA A 768 54.38 -16.77 28.11
N SER A 769 53.12 -16.37 28.35
CA SER A 769 52.45 -16.51 29.65
C SER A 769 52.34 -17.97 30.08
N ARG A 770 51.96 -18.86 29.15
CA ARG A 770 51.88 -20.30 29.38
C ARG A 770 53.24 -20.88 29.77
N GLN A 771 54.31 -20.56 29.03
CA GLN A 771 55.66 -21.04 29.34
C GLN A 771 56.10 -20.56 30.73
N ALA A 772 55.84 -19.30 31.08
CA ALA A 772 56.17 -18.77 32.40
C ALA A 772 55.41 -19.48 33.55
N ALA A 773 54.16 -19.90 33.31
CA ALA A 773 53.38 -20.69 34.27
C ALA A 773 53.93 -22.12 34.41
N GLU A 774 54.26 -22.80 33.30
CA GLU A 774 54.90 -24.12 33.33
C GLU A 774 56.27 -24.06 34.03
N ASP A 775 57.08 -23.05 33.73
CA ASP A 775 58.38 -22.84 34.39
C ASP A 775 58.22 -22.59 35.90
N ALA A 776 57.20 -21.84 36.33
CA ALA A 776 56.90 -21.62 37.75
C ALA A 776 56.51 -22.91 38.50
N ASP A 777 55.62 -23.73 37.92
CA ASP A 777 55.23 -25.03 38.50
C ASP A 777 56.44 -25.99 38.62
N THR A 778 57.45 -25.88 37.76
CA THR A 778 58.69 -26.68 37.89
C THR A 778 59.64 -26.21 39.00
N VAL A 779 59.49 -24.99 39.53
CA VAL A 779 60.35 -24.45 40.60
C VAL A 779 59.87 -24.85 42.00
N ASP A 780 58.57 -25.03 42.22
CA ASP A 780 58.01 -25.51 43.50
C ASP A 780 58.10 -27.05 43.67
N ALA A 781 58.62 -27.76 42.67
CA ALA A 781 58.92 -29.19 42.76
C ALA A 781 60.19 -29.45 43.61
N VAL A 782 60.01 -29.50 44.94
CA VAL A 782 61.06 -29.82 45.92
C VAL A 782 61.81 -31.10 45.54
N PRO A 783 63.17 -31.09 45.44
CA PRO A 783 63.94 -32.30 45.18
C PRO A 783 63.94 -33.23 46.40
N GLU A 784 63.82 -34.54 46.17
CA GLU A 784 63.78 -35.57 47.22
C GLU A 784 64.96 -35.47 48.20
N GLU A 785 64.68 -35.34 49.50
CA GLU A 785 65.71 -35.46 50.55
C GLU A 785 66.11 -36.93 50.79
N PRO A 786 67.39 -37.20 51.11
CA PRO A 786 67.91 -38.55 51.22
C PRO A 786 67.58 -39.24 52.56
N VAL A 787 67.29 -40.54 52.47
CA VAL A 787 66.99 -41.44 53.59
C VAL A 787 68.09 -41.47 54.66
N LEU A 788 67.73 -41.21 55.93
CA LEU A 788 68.49 -41.65 57.11
C LEU A 788 67.58 -42.05 58.28
N ALA A 789 68.13 -42.84 59.21
CA ALA A 789 67.42 -43.76 60.11
C ALA A 789 67.14 -43.17 61.54
N PRO A 790 66.37 -43.85 62.43
CA PRO A 790 65.57 -43.20 63.47
C PRO A 790 66.13 -43.21 64.91
N ASP A 791 65.32 -42.64 65.82
CA ASP A 791 65.25 -42.77 67.29
C ASP A 791 66.23 -41.95 68.17
N ALA A 792 65.70 -40.93 68.86
CA ALA A 792 65.77 -40.76 70.34
C ALA A 792 65.00 -39.51 70.87
N ASP A 793 63.99 -39.74 71.72
CA ASP A 793 63.38 -38.78 72.66
C ASP A 793 64.34 -38.35 73.80
N PRO A 794 63.97 -37.43 74.73
CA PRO A 794 63.36 -36.09 74.59
C PRO A 794 64.13 -35.04 75.46
N VAL A 795 63.67 -33.78 75.59
CA VAL A 795 63.59 -32.98 76.86
C VAL A 795 63.20 -31.50 76.65
N VAL A 796 62.32 -31.06 77.56
CA VAL A 796 61.69 -29.76 77.84
C VAL A 796 62.65 -28.59 78.16
N SER A 797 62.37 -27.37 77.67
CA SER A 797 62.07 -26.17 78.52
C SER A 797 61.74 -24.86 77.76
N GLU A 798 60.59 -24.27 78.14
CA GLU A 798 60.00 -22.92 77.97
C GLU A 798 60.81 -21.72 77.42
N GLU A 799 60.14 -20.84 76.62
CA GLU A 799 59.81 -19.44 77.01
C GLU A 799 58.77 -18.76 76.07
N HIS A 800 57.77 -18.07 76.65
CA HIS A 800 57.11 -16.77 76.27
C HIS A 800 56.78 -16.40 74.79
N VAL A 801 55.67 -15.71 74.41
CA VAL A 801 54.39 -15.29 75.07
C VAL A 801 53.36 -14.72 74.04
N SER A 802 52.06 -14.74 74.36
CA SER A 802 50.91 -13.95 73.80
C SER A 802 50.30 -14.16 72.38
N GLN A 803 48.99 -14.50 72.40
CA GLN A 803 47.89 -14.02 71.52
C GLN A 803 46.97 -13.07 72.37
N PRO A 804 45.75 -12.57 71.97
CA PRO A 804 44.98 -12.59 70.70
C PRO A 804 44.64 -11.13 70.21
N GLY A 805 43.63 -10.78 69.39
CA GLY A 805 42.45 -11.49 68.86
C GLY A 805 41.59 -10.70 67.83
N GLU A 806 40.27 -10.90 67.90
CA GLU A 806 39.18 -10.46 66.99
C GLU A 806 38.68 -9.00 67.20
N ASP A 807 38.05 -8.37 66.19
CA ASP A 807 36.59 -8.05 66.19
C ASP A 807 36.09 -7.31 64.92
N THR A 808 34.76 -7.20 64.77
CA THR A 808 33.99 -6.80 63.57
C THR A 808 33.27 -5.43 63.67
N ASP A 809 32.73 -4.98 62.52
CA ASP A 809 31.45 -4.26 62.33
C ASP A 809 31.29 -2.70 62.41
N VAL A 810 30.72 -2.17 61.31
CA VAL A 810 29.57 -1.22 61.21
C VAL A 810 29.73 0.31 61.45
N SER A 811 28.86 1.03 60.73
CA SER A 811 28.74 2.45 60.34
C SER A 811 28.61 3.54 61.41
N ASP A 812 28.96 4.79 61.06
CA ASP A 812 28.01 5.91 60.81
C ASP A 812 28.71 7.28 60.55
N ASP A 813 28.04 8.15 59.77
CA ASP A 813 28.30 9.59 59.54
C ASP A 813 27.72 10.43 60.74
N PRO A 814 27.78 11.79 60.88
CA PRO A 814 28.40 12.84 60.04
C PRO A 814 29.15 13.99 60.77
N GLY A 815 29.79 14.88 59.98
CA GLY A 815 29.53 16.33 60.10
C GLY A 815 30.64 17.33 60.51
N LEU A 816 30.77 18.36 59.67
CA LEU A 816 31.07 19.78 59.96
C LEU A 816 32.43 20.21 60.59
N GLY A 817 33.13 21.10 59.88
CA GLY A 817 34.21 21.96 60.40
C GLY A 817 34.77 22.89 59.30
N SER A 818 34.95 24.17 59.60
CA SER A 818 35.25 25.25 58.62
C SER A 818 36.58 25.96 58.88
N ASP A 819 36.99 26.80 57.91
CA ASP A 819 37.95 27.92 58.04
C ASP A 819 39.45 27.52 58.21
N GLU A 820 40.48 28.26 57.76
CA GLU A 820 40.60 29.46 56.92
C GLU A 820 42.06 29.60 56.36
N GLU A 821 42.38 30.75 55.74
CA GLU A 821 43.72 31.32 55.46
C GLU A 821 44.49 30.99 54.16
N SER A 822 44.39 31.95 53.23
CA SER A 822 45.53 32.67 52.58
C SER A 822 46.22 32.01 51.36
N SER A 823 46.83 32.75 50.42
CA SER A 823 47.16 34.20 50.34
C SER A 823 47.11 34.75 48.91
N THR A 824 46.92 36.06 48.75
CA THR A 824 46.94 36.80 47.47
C THR A 824 48.33 37.34 47.09
N SER A 825 48.55 37.59 45.79
CA SER A 825 49.29 38.78 45.31
C SER A 825 49.14 39.01 43.79
N ASP A 826 48.51 40.14 43.41
CA ASP A 826 48.62 40.75 42.08
C ASP A 826 49.98 41.48 41.91
N GLU A 827 50.47 41.66 40.67
CA GLU A 827 50.49 42.97 40.00
C GLU A 827 51.07 42.91 38.54
N PRO A 828 50.81 43.93 37.69
CA PRO A 828 50.90 43.84 36.21
C PRO A 828 52.10 44.61 35.61
N VAL A 829 52.21 44.73 34.27
CA VAL A 829 52.77 45.92 33.56
C VAL A 829 52.50 45.95 32.02
N SER A 830 51.79 46.99 31.59
CA SER A 830 51.75 47.77 30.31
C SER A 830 52.03 47.20 28.88
N GLU A 831 51.06 47.46 28.00
CA GLU A 831 51.12 47.88 26.56
C GLU A 831 52.03 49.15 26.33
N PRO A 832 52.36 49.66 25.09
CA PRO A 832 51.47 49.80 23.90
C PRO A 832 52.05 49.86 22.45
N GLY A 833 51.14 49.82 21.44
CA GLY A 833 51.22 50.53 20.13
C GLY A 833 52.31 50.16 19.11
N ASP A 834 52.26 50.58 17.83
CA ASP A 834 51.18 51.11 16.99
C ASP A 834 51.63 51.02 15.49
N ASP A 835 50.79 51.47 14.56
CA ASP A 835 51.04 51.81 13.13
C ASP A 835 50.63 50.83 12.01
N ALA A 836 49.90 51.42 11.05
CA ALA A 836 49.60 50.90 9.71
C ALA A 836 50.35 51.72 8.64
N VAL A 837 50.48 51.20 7.40
CA VAL A 837 50.55 51.99 6.13
C VAL A 837 50.45 51.03 4.92
N THR A 838 50.18 51.61 3.74
CA THR A 838 49.58 51.01 2.54
C THR A 838 50.53 50.65 1.39
N SER A 839 49.96 49.91 0.42
CA SER A 839 50.01 50.13 -1.05
C SER A 839 51.20 49.72 -1.96
N ASP A 840 50.79 49.10 -3.09
CA ASP A 840 51.28 49.17 -4.49
C ASP A 840 52.25 48.12 -5.11
N ASP A 841 51.79 47.63 -6.26
CA ASP A 841 52.43 46.90 -7.40
C ASP A 841 53.56 47.74 -8.10
N PRO A 842 54.33 47.31 -9.16
CA PRO A 842 54.02 46.28 -10.18
C PRO A 842 55.18 45.44 -10.85
N VAL A 843 54.76 44.42 -11.63
CA VAL A 843 55.23 43.91 -12.95
C VAL A 843 56.70 44.09 -13.42
N LEU A 844 57.35 42.95 -13.80
CA LEU A 844 58.22 42.63 -14.97
C LEU A 844 58.95 41.29 -14.69
N GLY A 845 59.26 40.34 -15.58
CA GLY A 845 59.09 40.23 -17.04
C GLY A 845 60.41 39.80 -17.72
N SER A 846 60.55 38.56 -18.22
CA SER A 846 61.60 38.18 -19.19
C SER A 846 61.42 36.79 -19.85
N ASP A 847 61.60 36.80 -21.17
CA ASP A 847 61.37 35.77 -22.21
C ASP A 847 62.29 34.53 -22.22
N GLY A 848 61.94 33.54 -23.06
CA GLY A 848 62.77 32.34 -23.37
C GLY A 848 62.29 31.47 -24.56
N ASP A 849 62.50 31.92 -25.80
CA ASP A 849 62.29 31.17 -27.08
C ASP A 849 63.54 30.27 -27.40
N ILE A 850 63.68 29.36 -28.39
CA ILE A 850 63.24 29.34 -29.81
C ILE A 850 62.88 27.91 -30.32
N HIS A 851 61.67 27.78 -30.88
CA HIS A 851 61.24 27.00 -32.08
C HIS A 851 62.18 26.00 -32.84
N LEU A 852 61.52 24.94 -33.40
CA LEU A 852 61.48 24.48 -34.82
C LEU A 852 62.19 23.19 -35.35
N SER A 853 61.38 22.44 -36.13
CA SER A 853 61.68 21.71 -37.41
C SER A 853 62.30 20.29 -37.40
N ALA A 854 62.17 19.44 -38.45
CA ALA A 854 61.08 19.14 -39.42
C ALA A 854 61.50 17.99 -40.40
N GLY A 855 60.54 17.16 -40.85
CA GLY A 855 60.63 16.31 -42.07
C GLY A 855 61.40 14.97 -41.97
N LEU A 856 61.29 14.03 -42.92
CA LEU A 856 60.42 13.91 -44.12
C LEU A 856 60.47 12.45 -44.70
N ASP A 857 59.63 12.17 -45.72
CA ASP A 857 59.62 11.00 -46.65
C ASP A 857 59.20 9.60 -46.13
N GLY A 858 58.40 8.77 -46.84
CA GLY A 858 57.58 9.00 -48.03
C GLY A 858 56.94 7.72 -48.67
N ALA A 859 55.66 7.82 -49.11
CA ALA A 859 55.05 7.37 -50.40
C ALA A 859 55.25 5.94 -51.01
N PRO A 860 54.40 5.44 -51.96
CA PRO A 860 52.92 5.57 -52.10
C PRO A 860 52.15 4.39 -52.81
N VAL A 861 50.80 4.52 -52.94
CA VAL A 861 49.88 4.07 -54.04
C VAL A 861 49.63 2.56 -54.32
N ALA A 862 48.34 2.14 -54.28
CA ALA A 862 47.62 1.49 -55.40
C ALA A 862 46.10 1.28 -55.14
N GLU A 863 45.26 1.87 -56.01
CA GLU A 863 43.89 1.46 -56.38
C GLU A 863 43.94 1.05 -57.88
N PRO A 864 43.02 0.25 -58.49
CA PRO A 864 41.55 0.46 -58.42
C PRO A 864 40.59 -0.75 -58.63
N GLY A 865 39.32 -0.57 -58.20
CA GLY A 865 38.09 -0.79 -58.98
C GLY A 865 37.62 -2.19 -59.46
N GLY A 866 36.31 -2.47 -59.30
CA GLY A 866 35.57 -3.50 -60.04
C GLY A 866 34.27 -3.94 -59.36
N ASP A 867 33.11 -3.62 -59.95
CA ASP A 867 31.80 -4.14 -59.54
C ASP A 867 31.67 -5.65 -59.80
N ASP A 868 30.95 -6.37 -58.94
CA ASP A 868 29.82 -7.23 -59.36
C ASP A 868 29.01 -7.70 -58.13
N ALA A 869 27.70 -7.93 -58.32
CA ALA A 869 26.77 -8.32 -57.27
C ALA A 869 26.76 -9.84 -57.00
N VAL A 870 26.22 -10.27 -55.85
CA VAL A 870 25.16 -11.31 -55.71
C VAL A 870 24.89 -11.69 -54.23
N SER A 871 23.61 -11.69 -53.87
CA SER A 871 22.90 -12.23 -52.67
C SER A 871 23.66 -12.83 -51.48
N GLU A 872 23.26 -12.42 -50.27
CA GLU A 872 23.31 -13.24 -49.05
C GLU A 872 21.88 -13.59 -48.58
N ASP A 873 21.57 -14.89 -48.53
CA ASP A 873 20.53 -15.48 -47.68
C ASP A 873 21.26 -16.21 -46.53
N PRO A 874 20.84 -16.10 -45.25
CA PRO A 874 21.52 -16.75 -44.14
C PRO A 874 21.10 -18.23 -44.02
N VAL A 875 22.08 -19.11 -43.82
CA VAL A 875 21.87 -20.55 -43.56
C VAL A 875 22.58 -20.94 -42.26
N LEU A 876 21.79 -21.36 -41.26
CA LEU A 876 22.25 -22.13 -40.09
C LEU A 876 22.88 -23.45 -40.56
N VAL A 877 23.98 -23.94 -39.95
CA VAL A 877 24.02 -24.86 -38.77
C VAL A 877 25.50 -24.86 -38.21
N PRO A 878 25.97 -25.75 -37.30
CA PRO A 878 26.60 -25.31 -36.04
C PRO A 878 28.11 -25.64 -35.93
N ASP A 879 28.72 -25.40 -34.76
CA ASP A 879 29.87 -26.17 -34.29
C ASP A 879 29.79 -26.42 -32.77
N GLU A 880 29.97 -27.68 -32.36
CA GLU A 880 30.35 -28.09 -31.01
C GLU A 880 31.86 -28.37 -30.99
N GLU A 881 32.59 -27.88 -29.99
CA GLU A 881 33.62 -28.73 -29.36
C GLU A 881 33.76 -28.37 -27.88
N ALA A 882 33.89 -29.40 -27.04
CA ALA A 882 33.73 -29.32 -25.59
C ALA A 882 35.03 -29.71 -24.85
N LEU A 883 34.91 -29.80 -23.51
CA LEU A 883 35.87 -30.32 -22.50
C LEU A 883 36.78 -29.26 -21.83
N ALA A 884 36.95 -29.24 -20.51
CA ALA A 884 36.18 -29.91 -19.45
C ALA A 884 36.52 -29.30 -18.08
N VAL A 885 35.52 -29.11 -17.22
CA VAL A 885 35.68 -29.34 -15.77
C VAL A 885 34.56 -30.26 -15.32
N THR A 886 34.88 -31.54 -15.19
CA THR A 886 34.01 -32.52 -14.53
C THR A 886 34.11 -32.33 -13.02
N GLY A 887 33.16 -31.60 -12.45
CA GLY A 887 32.91 -31.52 -11.01
C GLY A 887 31.44 -31.88 -10.76
N SER A 888 31.18 -32.80 -9.83
CA SER A 888 29.82 -33.22 -9.52
C SER A 888 29.07 -32.10 -8.81
N ASP A 889 27.98 -31.64 -9.42
CA ASP A 889 26.83 -31.15 -8.67
C ASP A 889 25.56 -31.48 -9.46
N ALA A 890 25.17 -32.76 -9.37
CA ALA A 890 23.80 -33.20 -9.62
C ALA A 890 22.95 -32.87 -8.38
N THR A 891 23.03 -31.61 -7.93
CA THR A 891 22.18 -31.06 -6.87
C THR A 891 20.79 -30.85 -7.46
N GLU A 892 19.80 -31.47 -6.84
CA GLU A 892 18.40 -31.27 -7.24
C GLU A 892 18.02 -29.82 -6.98
N ARG A 893 17.63 -29.09 -8.03
CA ARG A 893 17.21 -27.70 -7.95
C ARG A 893 15.70 -27.62 -8.13
N TYR A 894 15.11 -26.72 -7.35
CA TYR A 894 13.67 -26.50 -7.30
C TYR A 894 13.41 -25.09 -7.83
N TYR A 895 12.36 -24.96 -8.64
CA TYR A 895 11.94 -23.71 -9.24
C TYR A 895 10.47 -23.52 -8.98
N HIS A 896 10.09 -22.32 -8.56
CA HIS A 896 8.71 -21.88 -8.53
C HIS A 896 8.44 -21.14 -9.84
N MET A 897 7.39 -21.53 -10.57
CA MET A 897 6.99 -20.87 -11.80
C MET A 897 5.55 -20.37 -11.67
N SER A 898 5.38 -19.06 -11.87
CA SER A 898 4.10 -18.36 -11.74
C SER A 898 3.66 -17.81 -13.09
N VAL A 899 2.56 -18.32 -13.63
CA VAL A 899 1.93 -17.81 -14.87
C VAL A 899 0.92 -16.74 -14.50
N GLN A 900 1.28 -15.46 -14.70
CA GLN A 900 0.54 -14.30 -14.22
C GLN A 900 -0.29 -13.61 -15.31
N GLY A 901 -1.48 -13.12 -14.92
CA GLY A 901 -2.42 -12.37 -15.74
C GLY A 901 -3.86 -12.88 -15.60
N TYR A 902 -4.50 -13.25 -16.72
CA TYR A 902 -5.91 -13.67 -16.73
C TYR A 902 -6.06 -15.16 -16.39
N CYS A 903 -6.16 -15.46 -15.09
CA CYS A 903 -6.37 -16.81 -14.55
C CYS A 903 -7.80 -17.02 -14.02
N GLY A 904 -8.19 -18.28 -13.84
CA GLY A 904 -9.49 -18.66 -13.28
C GLY A 904 -9.79 -20.14 -13.39
N GLU A 905 -11.05 -20.50 -13.18
CA GLU A 905 -11.53 -21.88 -13.18
C GLU A 905 -12.60 -22.09 -14.25
N ILE A 906 -12.50 -23.19 -14.99
CA ILE A 906 -13.50 -23.63 -15.98
C ILE A 906 -13.92 -25.06 -15.62
N VAL A 907 -15.22 -25.24 -15.41
CA VAL A 907 -15.86 -26.52 -15.14
C VAL A 907 -16.90 -26.81 -16.21
N ILE A 908 -16.88 -28.03 -16.75
CA ILE A 908 -17.85 -28.56 -17.70
C ILE A 908 -18.29 -29.94 -17.19
N GLY A 909 -19.60 -30.17 -17.15
CA GLY A 909 -20.17 -31.45 -16.72
C GLY A 909 -21.40 -31.86 -17.51
N GLN A 910 -21.66 -33.17 -17.59
CA GLN A 910 -22.83 -33.70 -18.24
C GLN A 910 -24.06 -33.58 -17.34
N LEU A 911 -25.11 -32.94 -17.87
CA LEU A 911 -26.36 -32.78 -17.14
C LEU A 911 -27.31 -33.93 -17.44
N HIS A 912 -28.12 -34.31 -16.45
CA HIS A 912 -29.23 -35.22 -16.69
C HIS A 912 -30.23 -34.57 -17.66
N PRO A 913 -30.78 -35.29 -18.66
CA PRO A 913 -31.77 -34.72 -19.58
C PRO A 913 -32.98 -34.09 -18.90
N ASP A 914 -33.39 -34.60 -17.72
CA ASP A 914 -34.46 -34.01 -16.93
C ASP A 914 -34.04 -32.69 -16.25
N PHE A 915 -32.80 -32.57 -15.76
CA PHE A 915 -32.25 -31.31 -15.22
C PHE A 915 -32.28 -30.25 -16.32
N TYR A 916 -31.74 -30.57 -17.49
CA TYR A 916 -31.73 -29.64 -18.63
C TYR A 916 -33.14 -29.28 -19.08
N SER A 917 -34.04 -30.26 -19.22
CA SER A 917 -35.44 -30.02 -19.61
C SER A 917 -36.22 -29.18 -18.60
N TYR A 918 -35.91 -29.32 -17.31
CA TYR A 918 -36.49 -28.55 -16.22
C TYR A 918 -35.99 -27.10 -16.17
N TRP A 919 -34.71 -26.86 -16.51
CA TRP A 919 -34.08 -25.55 -16.41
C TRP A 919 -34.09 -24.73 -17.72
N LYS A 920 -34.03 -25.36 -18.90
CA LYS A 920 -33.76 -24.67 -20.19
C LYS A 920 -34.80 -23.63 -20.61
N ASP A 921 -36.05 -23.78 -20.16
CA ASP A 921 -37.16 -22.89 -20.50
C ASP A 921 -37.51 -21.93 -19.34
N ARG A 922 -36.65 -21.82 -18.33
CA ARG A 922 -36.90 -21.00 -17.13
C ARG A 922 -36.27 -19.61 -17.23
N ASP A 923 -37.13 -18.58 -17.11
CA ASP A 923 -36.75 -17.17 -17.02
C ASP A 923 -35.77 -16.84 -15.87
N ASP A 924 -35.63 -17.70 -14.85
CA ASP A 924 -34.76 -17.53 -13.68
C ASP A 924 -33.55 -18.47 -13.66
N PHE A 925 -33.29 -19.20 -14.75
CA PHE A 925 -32.22 -20.20 -14.84
C PHE A 925 -30.84 -19.62 -14.48
N GLU A 926 -30.44 -18.53 -15.14
CA GLU A 926 -29.15 -17.87 -14.90
C GLU A 926 -29.05 -17.31 -13.48
N GLU A 927 -30.15 -16.80 -12.88
CA GLU A 927 -30.16 -16.29 -11.49
C GLU A 927 -30.01 -17.43 -10.46
N GLN A 928 -30.54 -18.62 -10.73
CA GLN A 928 -30.45 -19.78 -9.85
C GLN A 928 -29.17 -20.60 -10.03
N ILE A 929 -28.64 -20.75 -11.24
CA ILE A 929 -27.41 -21.54 -11.44
C ILE A 929 -26.16 -20.83 -10.92
N MET A 930 -26.20 -19.50 -10.81
CA MET A 930 -25.14 -18.71 -10.16
C MET A 930 -25.12 -18.90 -8.62
N GLN A 931 -26.17 -19.47 -8.04
CA GLN A 931 -26.27 -19.86 -6.63
C GLN A 931 -25.91 -21.34 -6.41
N LEU A 932 -25.61 -22.09 -7.48
CA LEU A 932 -25.30 -23.52 -7.41
C LEU A 932 -23.95 -23.81 -6.71
N GLY A 933 -23.22 -22.80 -6.23
CA GLY A 933 -22.02 -22.97 -5.40
C GLY A 933 -22.30 -23.05 -3.90
N ASP A 934 -23.44 -22.53 -3.45
CA ASP A 934 -23.92 -22.59 -2.08
C ASP A 934 -25.40 -23.02 -2.06
N PRO A 935 -25.69 -24.31 -1.76
CA PRO A 935 -27.06 -24.82 -1.70
C PRO A 935 -28.01 -24.05 -0.76
N ALA A 936 -27.49 -23.25 0.19
CA ALA A 936 -28.30 -22.41 1.07
C ALA A 936 -28.78 -21.08 0.42
N GLU A 937 -28.18 -20.64 -0.70
CA GLU A 937 -28.57 -19.39 -1.37
C GLU A 937 -29.83 -19.52 -2.26
N PHE A 938 -30.16 -20.75 -2.70
CA PHE A 938 -31.32 -21.05 -3.57
C PHE A 938 -32.66 -20.48 -3.09
N GLU A 939 -33.58 -20.23 -4.03
CA GLU A 939 -34.92 -19.77 -3.67
C GLU A 939 -35.77 -20.83 -2.95
N ALA A 940 -36.33 -20.45 -1.80
CA ALA A 940 -37.13 -21.35 -0.98
C ALA A 940 -38.45 -21.67 -1.70
N GLY A 941 -38.61 -22.93 -2.09
CA GLY A 941 -39.70 -23.39 -2.95
C GLY A 941 -39.30 -23.67 -4.39
N SER A 942 -38.04 -23.41 -4.79
CA SER A 942 -37.46 -23.96 -6.01
C SER A 942 -37.47 -25.50 -5.94
N PRO A 943 -38.12 -26.20 -6.89
CA PRO A 943 -38.00 -27.65 -6.97
C PRO A 943 -36.55 -28.08 -7.17
N SER A 944 -36.20 -29.26 -6.64
CA SER A 944 -34.84 -29.81 -6.74
C SER A 944 -34.38 -29.87 -8.20
N PRO A 945 -33.09 -29.58 -8.47
CA PRO A 945 -32.48 -29.82 -9.78
C PRO A 945 -32.49 -31.29 -10.21
N HIS A 946 -32.68 -32.22 -9.27
CA HIS A 946 -32.67 -33.65 -9.53
C HIS A 946 -34.09 -34.24 -9.49
N PRO A 947 -34.48 -35.08 -10.47
CA PRO A 947 -35.84 -35.63 -10.58
C PRO A 947 -36.22 -36.61 -9.46
N ASP A 948 -35.25 -37.08 -8.67
CA ASP A 948 -35.45 -37.92 -7.48
C ASP A 948 -35.70 -37.11 -6.19
N GLY A 949 -35.51 -35.79 -6.23
CA GLY A 949 -35.73 -34.89 -5.11
C GLY A 949 -34.56 -34.77 -4.12
N ARG A 950 -33.35 -35.26 -4.44
CA ARG A 950 -32.16 -35.00 -3.60
C ARG A 950 -31.80 -33.51 -3.57
N GLU A 951 -31.11 -33.03 -2.54
CA GLU A 951 -30.74 -31.62 -2.43
C GLU A 951 -29.72 -31.22 -3.53
N PRO A 952 -29.62 -29.92 -3.91
CA PRO A 952 -28.62 -29.47 -4.87
C PRO A 952 -27.20 -29.74 -4.35
N GLU A 953 -26.39 -30.46 -5.13
CA GLU A 953 -24.94 -30.53 -4.92
C GLU A 953 -24.28 -29.28 -5.55
N GLY A 954 -23.09 -28.91 -5.06
CA GLY A 954 -22.39 -27.71 -5.54
C GLY A 954 -21.88 -27.85 -6.97
N TRP A 955 -21.69 -26.77 -7.72
CA TRP A 955 -21.25 -26.87 -9.14
C TRP A 955 -19.88 -27.54 -9.31
N TYR A 956 -19.06 -27.54 -8.25
CA TYR A 956 -17.82 -28.32 -8.14
C TYR A 956 -18.02 -29.85 -8.12
N THR A 957 -19.27 -30.35 -8.19
CA THR A 957 -19.61 -31.76 -8.41
C THR A 957 -20.14 -32.03 -9.83
N LEU A 958 -20.11 -31.04 -10.72
CA LEU A 958 -20.60 -31.10 -12.10
C LEU A 958 -19.43 -30.90 -13.08
N ASP A 959 -18.37 -31.69 -12.92
CA ASP A 959 -17.06 -31.53 -13.56
C ASP A 959 -16.58 -32.77 -14.33
N ASP A 960 -17.50 -33.70 -14.63
CA ASP A 960 -17.22 -35.00 -15.27
C ASP A 960 -16.76 -34.94 -16.74
N ILE A 961 -16.75 -33.75 -17.35
CA ILE A 961 -16.22 -33.52 -18.71
C ILE A 961 -14.89 -32.75 -18.67
N ALA A 962 -14.82 -31.68 -17.87
CA ALA A 962 -13.62 -30.87 -17.69
C ALA A 962 -13.62 -30.12 -16.36
N HIS A 963 -12.45 -30.05 -15.73
CA HIS A 963 -12.15 -29.18 -14.59
C HIS A 963 -10.75 -28.62 -14.81
N MET A 964 -10.61 -27.30 -14.97
CA MET A 964 -9.32 -26.64 -15.17
C MET A 964 -9.21 -25.43 -14.24
N ASN A 965 -8.09 -25.30 -13.53
CA ASN A 965 -7.73 -24.14 -12.72
C ASN A 965 -6.46 -23.56 -13.34
N ASN A 966 -6.58 -22.54 -14.21
CA ASN A 966 -5.43 -22.06 -14.98
C ASN A 966 -5.63 -20.69 -15.69
N ALA A 967 -4.57 -20.25 -16.35
CA ALA A 967 -4.46 -19.08 -17.20
C ALA A 967 -5.04 -19.26 -18.61
N VAL A 968 -5.50 -18.15 -19.21
CA VAL A 968 -5.57 -18.00 -20.67
C VAL A 968 -4.15 -18.12 -21.23
N PHE A 969 -3.96 -18.82 -22.36
CA PHE A 969 -2.61 -19.04 -22.88
C PHE A 969 -1.94 -17.75 -23.37
N HIS A 970 -2.72 -16.87 -24.01
CA HIS A 970 -2.24 -15.66 -24.66
C HIS A 970 -2.27 -14.42 -23.77
N GLY A 971 -1.22 -13.60 -23.82
CA GLY A 971 -1.10 -12.33 -23.09
C GLY A 971 -0.79 -12.45 -21.60
N ASN A 972 -0.34 -13.61 -21.13
CA ASN A 972 0.12 -13.84 -19.76
C ASN A 972 1.66 -13.95 -19.71
N ARG A 973 2.25 -13.64 -18.55
CA ARG A 973 3.70 -13.75 -18.33
C ARG A 973 4.03 -14.99 -17.51
N ILE A 974 5.18 -15.61 -17.78
CA ILE A 974 5.75 -16.68 -16.95
C ILE A 974 6.88 -16.06 -16.14
N TYR A 975 6.77 -16.02 -14.82
CA TYR A 975 7.90 -15.81 -13.92
C TYR A 975 8.46 -17.17 -13.50
N VAL A 976 9.78 -17.31 -13.42
CA VAL A 976 10.46 -18.48 -12.85
C VAL A 976 11.49 -17.98 -11.84
N GLU A 977 11.40 -18.43 -10.59
CA GLU A 977 12.41 -18.20 -9.55
C GLU A 977 12.95 -19.53 -9.02
N GLU A 978 14.22 -19.59 -8.63
CA GLU A 978 14.80 -20.74 -7.94
C GLU A 978 14.43 -20.67 -6.45
N VAL A 979 13.90 -21.79 -5.94
CA VAL A 979 13.48 -21.94 -4.55
C VAL A 979 14.23 -23.07 -3.87
N VAL A 980 14.19 -23.09 -2.54
CA VAL A 980 14.67 -24.20 -1.72
C VAL A 980 13.49 -24.78 -0.90
N PRO A 981 13.41 -26.11 -0.70
CA PRO A 981 12.39 -26.68 0.16
C PRO A 981 12.52 -26.16 1.60
N ASP A 982 11.44 -25.58 2.12
CA ASP A 982 11.34 -25.04 3.47
C ASP A 982 10.02 -25.51 4.11
N PRO A 983 10.06 -26.42 5.10
CA PRO A 983 8.85 -26.96 5.72
C PRO A 983 8.11 -25.96 6.63
N ASP A 984 8.74 -24.82 6.99
CA ASP A 984 8.11 -23.77 7.79
C ASP A 984 7.47 -22.67 6.90
N ALA A 985 7.77 -22.66 5.59
CA ALA A 985 7.12 -21.80 4.60
C ALA A 985 5.68 -22.27 4.29
N PHE A 986 4.77 -21.32 4.05
CA PHE A 986 3.33 -21.57 3.85
C PHE A 986 3.00 -22.54 2.69
N ASN A 987 3.83 -22.53 1.66
CA ASN A 987 3.78 -23.33 0.43
C ASN A 987 4.85 -24.46 0.40
N GLY A 988 5.65 -24.63 1.46
CA GLY A 988 6.71 -25.63 1.53
C GLY A 988 8.02 -25.26 0.83
N TYR A 989 8.17 -24.03 0.33
CA TYR A 989 9.35 -23.55 -0.38
C TYR A 989 9.66 -22.08 -0.06
N ALA A 990 10.93 -21.74 0.09
CA ALA A 990 11.40 -20.36 0.23
C ALA A 990 12.22 -19.93 -1.00
N SER A 991 12.07 -18.67 -1.44
CA SER A 991 12.89 -18.09 -2.52
C SER A 991 14.37 -18.14 -2.15
N LYS A 992 15.23 -18.53 -3.10
CA LYS A 992 16.67 -18.60 -2.90
C LYS A 992 17.31 -17.23 -3.22
N PRO A 993 17.99 -16.55 -2.27
CA PRO A 993 18.47 -15.18 -2.48
C PRO A 993 19.43 -15.01 -3.68
N ASP A 994 20.33 -15.97 -3.89
CA ASP A 994 21.23 -16.05 -5.07
C ASP A 994 20.71 -17.05 -6.12
N GLY A 995 19.38 -17.11 -6.27
CA GLY A 995 18.68 -17.99 -7.18
C GLY A 995 18.67 -17.51 -8.62
N TYR A 996 18.52 -18.43 -9.56
CA TYR A 996 18.11 -18.07 -10.92
C TYR A 996 16.70 -17.46 -10.89
N SER A 997 16.50 -16.32 -11.54
CA SER A 997 15.20 -15.69 -11.71
C SER A 997 15.10 -15.09 -13.12
N GLU A 998 14.08 -15.45 -13.89
CA GLU A 998 13.83 -14.93 -15.24
C GLU A 998 12.31 -14.81 -15.49
N ASP A 999 11.89 -13.86 -16.32
CA ASP A 999 10.48 -13.66 -16.69
C ASP A 999 10.26 -13.51 -18.20
N PHE A 1000 9.20 -14.14 -18.71
CA PHE A 1000 8.94 -14.33 -20.13
C PHE A 1000 7.52 -13.91 -20.51
N ASP A 1001 7.37 -13.21 -21.64
CA ASP A 1001 6.07 -13.04 -22.29
C ASP A 1001 5.77 -14.30 -23.13
N ILE A 1002 4.67 -15.00 -22.84
CA ILE A 1002 4.27 -16.21 -23.61
C ILE A 1002 4.12 -15.87 -25.10
N ASP A 1003 3.51 -14.73 -25.42
CA ASP A 1003 3.31 -14.30 -26.81
C ASP A 1003 4.65 -13.95 -27.49
N GLY A 1004 5.64 -13.48 -26.71
CA GLY A 1004 6.96 -13.09 -27.18
C GLY A 1004 7.93 -14.25 -27.41
N VAL A 1005 7.80 -15.35 -26.66
CA VAL A 1005 8.68 -16.53 -26.79
C VAL A 1005 8.11 -17.66 -27.65
N LYS A 1006 6.77 -17.76 -27.80
CA LYS A 1006 6.06 -18.88 -28.47
C LYS A 1006 6.68 -19.26 -29.82
N ASP A 1007 7.01 -18.29 -30.67
CA ASP A 1007 7.52 -18.52 -32.02
C ASP A 1007 8.97 -19.03 -32.09
N ALA A 1008 9.75 -18.86 -31.01
CA ALA A 1008 11.12 -19.36 -30.89
C ALA A 1008 11.22 -20.71 -30.17
N MET A 1009 10.12 -21.19 -29.59
CA MET A 1009 10.07 -22.41 -28.76
C MET A 1009 9.78 -23.67 -29.59
N PRO A 1010 10.17 -24.87 -29.11
CA PRO A 1010 9.84 -26.13 -29.78
C PRO A 1010 8.32 -26.38 -29.77
N ALA A 1011 7.84 -27.23 -30.69
CA ALA A 1011 6.42 -27.57 -30.81
C ALA A 1011 5.80 -28.22 -29.55
N SER A 1012 6.62 -28.70 -28.61
CA SER A 1012 6.19 -29.16 -27.28
C SER A 1012 5.75 -28.03 -26.34
N PHE A 1013 6.19 -26.79 -26.58
CA PHE A 1013 5.89 -25.64 -25.74
C PHE A 1013 4.41 -25.27 -25.72
N CYS A 1014 3.72 -25.40 -26.86
CA CYS A 1014 2.29 -25.13 -26.97
C CYS A 1014 1.62 -26.22 -27.79
N GLN A 1015 1.02 -27.20 -27.11
CA GLN A 1015 0.31 -28.30 -27.75
C GLN A 1015 -1.20 -28.09 -27.67
N LEU A 1016 -1.80 -27.67 -28.80
CA LEU A 1016 -3.25 -27.60 -28.94
C LEU A 1016 -3.85 -29.01 -29.03
N SER A 1017 -4.38 -29.53 -27.91
CA SER A 1017 -4.80 -30.93 -27.80
C SER A 1017 -6.30 -31.15 -27.94
N ARG A 1018 -7.13 -30.17 -27.53
CA ARG A 1018 -8.59 -30.23 -27.60
C ARG A 1018 -9.17 -28.91 -28.10
N ASN A 1019 -10.28 -29.02 -28.82
CA ASN A 1019 -11.15 -27.90 -29.14
C ASN A 1019 -12.55 -28.28 -28.68
N ILE A 1020 -13.05 -27.56 -27.70
CA ILE A 1020 -14.35 -27.77 -27.06
C ILE A 1020 -15.19 -26.53 -27.33
N LYS A 1021 -16.28 -26.76 -28.06
CA LYS A 1021 -17.25 -25.72 -28.39
C LYS A 1021 -18.60 -26.07 -27.78
N VAL A 1022 -19.26 -25.10 -27.18
CA VAL A 1022 -20.57 -25.31 -26.54
C VAL A 1022 -21.62 -24.44 -27.22
N GLU A 1023 -22.52 -25.09 -27.96
CA GLU A 1023 -23.61 -24.40 -28.64
C GLU A 1023 -24.73 -24.05 -27.64
N THR A 1024 -24.94 -22.75 -27.44
CA THR A 1024 -26.05 -22.21 -26.66
C THR A 1024 -27.28 -21.99 -27.54
N GLY A 1025 -28.46 -22.42 -27.08
CA GLY A 1025 -29.74 -22.15 -27.75
C GLY A 1025 -30.27 -23.19 -28.75
N GLY A 1026 -29.69 -24.40 -28.80
CA GLY A 1026 -30.26 -25.56 -29.49
C GLY A 1026 -31.04 -26.51 -28.56
N ASP A 1027 -31.82 -27.44 -29.11
CA ASP A 1027 -32.45 -28.53 -28.33
C ASP A 1027 -31.38 -29.58 -27.94
N ALA A 1028 -30.69 -29.34 -26.82
CA ALA A 1028 -29.58 -30.19 -26.36
C ALA A 1028 -30.04 -31.47 -25.63
N SER A 1029 -31.32 -31.84 -25.72
CA SER A 1029 -31.98 -32.89 -24.92
C SER A 1029 -31.34 -34.29 -24.94
N ALA A 1030 -30.47 -34.60 -25.90
CA ALA A 1030 -29.78 -35.89 -25.99
C ALA A 1030 -28.50 -36.00 -25.15
N ALA A 1031 -27.79 -34.89 -24.92
CA ALA A 1031 -26.52 -34.84 -24.19
C ALA A 1031 -26.22 -33.39 -23.75
N PRO A 1032 -27.00 -32.83 -22.81
CA PRO A 1032 -26.82 -31.45 -22.38
C PRO A 1032 -25.59 -31.33 -21.46
N VAL A 1033 -24.89 -30.22 -21.56
CA VAL A 1033 -23.73 -29.90 -20.71
C VAL A 1033 -23.95 -28.62 -19.94
N PHE A 1034 -23.43 -28.59 -18.73
CA PHE A 1034 -23.19 -27.40 -17.93
C PHE A 1034 -21.82 -26.83 -18.30
N VAL A 1035 -21.71 -25.50 -18.39
CA VAL A 1035 -20.43 -24.80 -18.38
C VAL A 1035 -20.50 -23.75 -17.27
N GLY A 1036 -19.54 -23.78 -16.34
CA GLY A 1036 -19.32 -22.76 -15.34
C GLY A 1036 -17.91 -22.19 -15.47
N LYS A 1037 -17.78 -20.87 -15.44
CA LYS A 1037 -16.49 -20.17 -15.38
C LYS A 1037 -16.43 -19.27 -14.15
N SER A 1038 -15.42 -19.47 -13.31
CA SER A 1038 -15.09 -18.60 -12.18
C SER A 1038 -13.81 -17.80 -12.44
N ILE A 1039 -13.74 -16.58 -11.92
CA ILE A 1039 -12.55 -15.73 -11.93
C ILE A 1039 -12.03 -15.51 -10.50
N GLU A 1040 -12.48 -16.34 -9.55
CA GLU A 1040 -12.21 -16.22 -8.10
C GLU A 1040 -10.82 -16.73 -7.68
N LYS A 1041 -10.19 -17.58 -8.51
CA LYS A 1041 -8.89 -18.23 -8.25
C LYS A 1041 -7.73 -17.53 -8.96
N GLY A 1042 -7.35 -16.38 -8.42
CA GLY A 1042 -6.02 -15.80 -8.61
C GLY A 1042 -5.81 -14.94 -9.88
N ALA A 1043 -4.84 -14.02 -9.76
CA ALA A 1043 -4.23 -13.34 -10.90
C ALA A 1043 -3.00 -14.13 -11.44
N GLN A 1044 -2.78 -15.35 -10.94
CA GLN A 1044 -1.65 -16.19 -11.29
C GLN A 1044 -1.98 -17.69 -11.15
N THR A 1045 -1.20 -18.53 -11.82
CA THR A 1045 -1.21 -19.99 -11.72
C THR A 1045 0.20 -20.47 -11.38
N ASP A 1046 0.38 -21.14 -10.25
CA ASP A 1046 1.70 -21.46 -9.71
C ASP A 1046 2.01 -22.97 -9.84
N VAL A 1047 3.22 -23.32 -10.27
CA VAL A 1047 3.72 -24.71 -10.35
C VAL A 1047 5.14 -24.80 -9.82
N TYR A 1048 5.55 -25.97 -9.35
CA TYR A 1048 6.91 -26.23 -8.88
C TYR A 1048 7.63 -27.23 -9.77
N VAL A 1049 8.77 -26.84 -10.32
CA VAL A 1049 9.60 -27.64 -11.21
C VAL A 1049 10.83 -28.14 -10.46
N LYS A 1050 11.09 -29.44 -10.54
CA LYS A 1050 12.29 -30.08 -10.02
C LYS A 1050 13.15 -30.56 -11.18
N THR A 1051 14.42 -30.16 -11.25
CA THR A 1051 15.31 -30.58 -12.35
C THR A 1051 16.77 -30.73 -11.91
N ALA A 1052 17.54 -31.51 -12.66
CA ALA A 1052 18.96 -31.74 -12.47
C ALA A 1052 19.77 -30.76 -13.33
N GLY A 1053 19.80 -29.48 -12.95
CA GLY A 1053 20.55 -28.45 -13.66
C GLY A 1053 19.96 -27.04 -13.54
N ARG A 1054 20.23 -26.19 -14.53
CA ARG A 1054 19.50 -24.92 -14.69
C ARG A 1054 18.13 -25.18 -15.32
N PHE A 1055 17.16 -24.34 -15.00
CA PHE A 1055 15.90 -24.26 -15.73
C PHE A 1055 16.17 -23.94 -17.21
N ASP A 1056 15.39 -24.55 -18.10
CA ASP A 1056 15.47 -24.39 -19.55
C ASP A 1056 14.04 -24.29 -20.10
N LEU A 1057 13.68 -23.09 -20.54
CA LEU A 1057 12.34 -22.76 -21.02
C LEU A 1057 11.90 -23.63 -22.22
N ALA A 1058 12.82 -24.14 -23.04
CA ALA A 1058 12.48 -24.99 -24.17
C ALA A 1058 11.98 -26.39 -23.76
N LYS A 1059 12.20 -26.78 -22.50
CA LYS A 1059 11.69 -28.03 -21.91
C LYS A 1059 10.31 -27.88 -21.27
N LEU A 1060 9.81 -26.65 -21.13
CA LEU A 1060 8.47 -26.37 -20.66
C LEU A 1060 7.45 -26.69 -21.77
N GLY A 1061 6.31 -27.24 -21.39
CA GLY A 1061 5.23 -27.59 -22.32
C GLY A 1061 3.85 -27.31 -21.75
N PHE A 1062 3.04 -26.54 -22.46
CA PHE A 1062 1.66 -26.26 -22.12
C PHE A 1062 0.71 -27.10 -22.99
N GLU A 1063 -0.12 -27.92 -22.36
CA GLU A 1063 -1.31 -28.47 -23.03
C GLU A 1063 -2.37 -27.36 -23.10
N VAL A 1064 -2.83 -27.01 -24.30
CA VAL A 1064 -3.78 -25.91 -24.51
C VAL A 1064 -5.08 -26.44 -25.09
N TRP A 1065 -6.20 -26.09 -24.44
CA TRP A 1065 -7.55 -26.41 -24.91
C TRP A 1065 -8.21 -25.14 -25.45
N VAL A 1066 -8.77 -25.20 -26.66
CA VAL A 1066 -9.64 -24.12 -27.18
C VAL A 1066 -11.02 -24.27 -26.57
N MET A 1067 -11.45 -23.28 -25.78
CA MET A 1067 -12.74 -23.21 -25.10
C MET A 1067 -13.57 -22.06 -25.67
N ASP A 1068 -14.56 -22.40 -26.52
CA ASP A 1068 -15.39 -21.43 -27.26
C ASP A 1068 -14.59 -20.30 -27.96
N GLY A 1069 -13.41 -20.66 -28.47
CA GLY A 1069 -12.50 -19.76 -29.18
C GLY A 1069 -11.41 -19.12 -28.32
N ASN A 1070 -11.35 -19.40 -27.02
CA ASN A 1070 -10.27 -18.95 -26.13
C ASN A 1070 -9.26 -20.07 -25.91
N GLU A 1071 -7.97 -19.82 -26.11
CA GLU A 1071 -6.91 -20.76 -25.73
C GLU A 1071 -6.68 -20.69 -24.21
N VAL A 1072 -6.87 -21.81 -23.51
CA VAL A 1072 -6.71 -21.94 -22.05
C VAL A 1072 -5.73 -23.06 -21.76
N ILE A 1073 -4.82 -22.84 -20.81
CA ILE A 1073 -3.88 -23.87 -20.37
C ILE A 1073 -4.66 -24.95 -19.60
N ALA A 1074 -4.53 -26.20 -20.02
CA ALA A 1074 -5.16 -27.35 -19.38
C ALA A 1074 -4.20 -28.04 -18.40
N SER A 1075 -2.94 -28.19 -18.79
CA SER A 1075 -1.85 -28.66 -17.95
C SER A 1075 -0.54 -27.93 -18.28
N VAL A 1076 0.39 -27.99 -17.33
CA VAL A 1076 1.77 -27.54 -17.50
C VAL A 1076 2.67 -28.74 -17.28
N SER A 1077 3.68 -28.90 -18.12
CA SER A 1077 4.65 -29.99 -18.06
C SER A 1077 6.08 -29.44 -18.20
N TYR A 1078 7.05 -30.15 -17.65
CA TYR A 1078 8.47 -29.84 -17.80
C TYR A 1078 9.26 -31.13 -18.03
N GLU A 1079 10.16 -31.15 -19.02
CA GLU A 1079 10.83 -32.38 -19.50
C GLU A 1079 9.86 -33.49 -19.98
N GLY A 1080 8.59 -33.16 -20.20
CA GLY A 1080 7.52 -34.10 -20.54
C GLY A 1080 6.86 -34.78 -19.34
N GLU A 1081 7.18 -34.39 -18.11
CA GLU A 1081 6.44 -34.76 -16.90
C GLU A 1081 5.41 -33.68 -16.55
N ASP A 1082 4.16 -34.07 -16.27
CA ASP A 1082 3.09 -33.16 -15.86
C ASP A 1082 3.35 -32.61 -14.45
N LEU A 1083 3.16 -31.30 -14.27
CA LEU A 1083 3.37 -30.59 -13.00
C LEU A 1083 2.06 -30.43 -12.23
N GLU A 1084 2.15 -30.44 -10.90
CA GLU A 1084 1.03 -30.08 -10.04
C GLU A 1084 0.82 -28.57 -10.04
N ILE A 1085 -0.44 -28.16 -10.24
CA ILE A 1085 -0.87 -26.75 -10.33
C ILE A 1085 -1.51 -26.32 -9.01
N PHE A 1086 -0.97 -25.26 -8.43
CA PHE A 1086 -1.46 -24.59 -7.24
C PHE A 1086 -2.16 -23.29 -7.67
N ALA A 1087 -3.38 -23.09 -7.18
CA ALA A 1087 -4.20 -21.92 -7.49
C ALA A 1087 -4.42 -21.09 -6.22
N ASP A 1088 -4.08 -19.79 -6.27
CA ASP A 1088 -4.27 -18.86 -5.15
C ASP A 1088 -5.74 -18.64 -4.81
N SER A 1089 -6.05 -18.52 -3.51
CA SER A 1089 -7.41 -18.37 -2.99
C SER A 1089 -7.74 -16.91 -2.70
N SER A 1090 -8.49 -16.26 -3.59
CA SER A 1090 -9.04 -14.93 -3.36
C SER A 1090 -10.54 -14.99 -3.01
N THR A 1091 -11.02 -14.14 -2.10
CA THR A 1091 -12.44 -14.12 -1.72
C THR A 1091 -13.23 -13.17 -2.63
N GLY A 1092 -13.86 -13.69 -3.69
CA GLY A 1092 -14.55 -12.84 -4.68
C GLY A 1092 -15.40 -13.58 -5.70
N LYS A 1093 -16.72 -13.70 -5.45
CA LYS A 1093 -17.68 -14.36 -6.36
C LYS A 1093 -17.80 -13.63 -7.72
N ALA A 1094 -17.13 -14.14 -8.75
CA ALA A 1094 -17.37 -13.78 -10.16
C ALA A 1094 -17.56 -15.04 -11.00
N PHE A 1095 -18.82 -15.38 -11.29
CA PHE A 1095 -19.23 -16.58 -12.02
C PHE A 1095 -20.00 -16.21 -13.30
N TYR A 1096 -19.91 -17.05 -14.33
CA TYR A 1096 -20.87 -17.12 -15.44
C TYR A 1096 -21.15 -18.57 -15.76
N ALA A 1097 -22.42 -18.93 -15.94
CA ALA A 1097 -22.83 -20.29 -16.15
C ALA A 1097 -23.98 -20.41 -17.16
N TYR A 1098 -23.91 -21.43 -18.02
CA TYR A 1098 -24.95 -21.71 -19.01
C TYR A 1098 -25.08 -23.22 -19.29
N MET A 1099 -26.19 -23.59 -19.93
CA MET A 1099 -26.35 -24.91 -20.52
C MET A 1099 -26.22 -24.84 -22.03
N GLY A 1100 -25.60 -25.85 -22.60
CA GLY A 1100 -25.52 -25.99 -24.05
C GLY A 1100 -25.39 -27.44 -24.48
N LYS A 1101 -24.94 -27.60 -25.71
CA LYS A 1101 -24.56 -28.89 -26.29
C LYS A 1101 -23.07 -28.86 -26.63
N LEU A 1102 -22.33 -29.85 -26.17
CA LEU A 1102 -20.94 -30.08 -26.58
C LEU A 1102 -20.90 -30.43 -28.09
N LEU A 1103 -19.96 -29.84 -28.83
CA LEU A 1103 -19.71 -30.07 -30.25
C LEU A 1103 -18.28 -30.58 -30.50
#